data_AF-A0A7J6RNB8-F1
#
_entry.id   AF-A0A7J6RNB8-F1
#
_cell.length_a   1.000
_cell.length_b   1.000
_cell.length_c   1.000
_cell.angle_alpha   90.00
_cell.angle_beta   90.00
_cell.angle_gamma   90.00
#
_symmetry.space_group_name_H-M   'P 1'
#
loop_
_entity.id
_entity.type
_entity.pdbx_description
1 polymer ?
#
loop_
_entity_poly.entity_id
_entity_poly.type
_entity_poly.pdbx_seq_one_letter_code
_entity_poly.pdbx_strand_id
1 'polypeptide(L)'
;DGVVLLESKVNGREFHVGRFTTPTLESLRAEYAAKLRANKKNSELLRSGGFSLANMVADVRDLHRDPANRGAVFQVASQFNCLEMPDINLTPEDGITNYITDPTQGPACAMECAPGTLYRNYFVDVNADGTLNEGGGDDSFEPGQRADRQLDCLAYVGKALHNDKENYWHLKNGYVLPSGPTSLSRLSQRLQSLSEESIDELRGQLAVGVQWDTEVSSVDSGDQRVCQVYCAAVPVAYAPGNTTDQWEPFARLVLRGCYESTLLVAALKAIERGAREKVFLTLVGGGVFGNDEHDDRVDGRHLGAGSTWFEDTFGFSERAGGSNMHATVHRNVELHKRSDGVLELMSKPLGKRFEVGRFDTPSLAELRSATSKNRPPEIPGVRPPHKEITIQNIVADVRELHRDPANDGAVFQVASQFNCLEMPDMNTTPEEGITNYIHDHTQGPACALECAPGTLFRNYFVKVMSNGTAGEIDASDVDTSGAGLGQYDKKQLDGLQGLGEALDNRRNRYWTMKNGYATPSRRGSLTDLKKRLEGMSKSTMDELTTKIAVGVQKDTQVSSVSDRVQKVTQVYCSALPVGYSPNTSPADWEPFARLVLNSLYESTLLVAEREAQRTGRTKVFLTHVGGGVFGNDQKWIVDAIEKAVWSVFLRGNSGKLDVYIVNYKSVPRIYEELVERLIPSLQPRFR
;
A
#
# COMPACT_ATOMS: atom_id res chain seq x y z
N ASP A 1 22.32 37.82 11.95
CA ASP A 1 21.86 36.80 10.99
C ASP A 1 20.62 36.02 11.49
N GLY A 2 20.22 36.15 12.76
CA GLY A 2 19.00 35.52 13.28
C GLY A 2 19.19 34.03 13.58
N VAL A 3 20.44 33.58 13.69
CA VAL A 3 20.79 32.20 14.05
C VAL A 3 20.53 31.99 15.54
N VAL A 4 19.73 30.97 15.86
CA VAL A 4 19.50 30.52 17.24
C VAL A 4 20.43 29.35 17.55
N LEU A 5 21.00 29.37 18.75
CA LEU A 5 21.78 28.27 19.33
C LEU A 5 21.08 27.76 20.59
N LEU A 6 21.15 26.45 20.82
CA LEU A 6 20.77 25.84 22.09
C LEU A 6 22.01 25.36 22.81
N GLU A 7 22.20 25.78 24.06
CA GLU A 7 23.24 25.25 24.93
C GLU A 7 22.62 24.33 25.98
N SER A 8 23.11 23.09 26.05
CA SER A 8 22.73 22.18 27.13
C SER A 8 23.50 22.55 28.40
N LYS A 9 22.79 23.10 29.39
CA LYS A 9 23.37 23.45 30.70
C LYS A 9 23.97 22.26 31.46
N VAL A 10 23.64 21.03 31.07
CA VAL A 10 24.12 19.80 31.75
C VAL A 10 25.52 19.40 31.27
N ASN A 11 25.81 19.57 29.98
CA ASN A 11 27.07 19.10 29.38
C ASN A 11 27.82 20.16 28.56
N GLY A 12 27.30 21.40 28.50
CA GLY A 12 27.89 22.52 27.78
C GLY A 12 27.89 22.37 26.26
N ARG A 13 27.19 21.36 25.70
CA ARG A 13 27.12 21.20 24.24
C ARG A 13 26.21 22.26 23.65
N GLU A 14 26.71 22.91 22.60
CA GLU A 14 25.97 23.85 21.78
C GLU A 14 25.43 23.14 20.53
N PHE A 15 24.23 23.53 20.11
CA PHE A 15 23.55 22.98 18.93
C PHE A 15 23.01 24.11 18.07
N HIS A 16 23.19 24.00 16.75
CA HIS A 16 22.64 24.94 15.79
C HIS A 16 21.16 24.65 15.52
N VAL A 17 20.28 25.49 16.07
CA VAL A 17 18.83 25.44 15.79
C VAL A 17 18.54 25.96 14.39
N GLY A 18 19.28 26.98 13.96
CA GLY A 18 18.95 27.74 12.76
C GLY A 18 17.84 28.76 13.02
N ARG A 19 17.17 29.22 11.96
CA ARG A 19 16.05 30.19 12.07
C ARG A 19 14.72 29.47 11.86
N PHE A 20 13.71 29.75 12.68
CA PHE A 20 12.35 29.24 12.46
C PHE A 20 11.41 30.36 12.02
N THR A 21 10.56 30.10 11.03
CA THR A 21 9.55 31.05 10.51
C THR A 21 8.26 30.31 10.15
N THR A 22 7.12 31.00 10.11
CA THR A 22 5.83 30.43 9.63
C THR A 22 5.27 31.24 8.44
N PRO A 23 5.96 31.28 7.30
CA PRO A 23 5.52 32.09 6.16
C PRO A 23 4.22 31.55 5.55
N THR A 24 3.37 32.46 5.07
CA THR A 24 2.24 32.11 4.20
C THR A 24 2.73 31.82 2.78
N LEU A 25 2.00 31.00 2.03
CA LEU A 25 2.32 30.74 0.62
C LEU A 25 2.43 32.05 -0.19
N GLU A 26 1.53 33.01 0.05
CA GLU A 26 1.57 34.31 -0.62
C GLU A 26 2.84 35.09 -0.28
N SER A 27 3.28 35.06 0.99
CA SER A 27 4.55 35.70 1.38
C SER A 27 5.76 35.06 0.67
N LEU A 28 5.77 33.73 0.52
CA LEU A 28 6.82 33.01 -0.21
C LEU A 28 6.80 33.35 -1.70
N ARG A 29 5.61 33.43 -2.32
CA ARG A 29 5.43 33.86 -3.73
C ARG A 29 5.97 35.27 -3.93
N ALA A 30 5.62 36.20 -3.05
CA ALA A 30 6.06 37.59 -3.11
C ALA A 30 7.59 37.71 -2.95
N GLU A 31 8.18 37.03 -1.96
CA GLU A 31 9.62 37.02 -1.74
C GLU A 31 10.36 36.43 -2.94
N TYR A 32 9.89 35.29 -3.46
CA TYR A 32 10.47 34.64 -4.63
C TYR A 32 10.42 35.55 -5.85
N ALA A 33 9.26 36.17 -6.13
CA ALA A 33 9.12 37.11 -7.25
C ALA A 33 10.06 38.31 -7.13
N ALA A 34 10.24 38.86 -5.93
CA ALA A 34 11.16 39.96 -5.67
C ALA A 34 12.62 39.54 -5.90
N LYS A 35 13.06 38.42 -5.30
CA LYS A 35 14.44 37.91 -5.47
C LYS A 35 14.73 37.48 -6.90
N LEU A 36 13.78 36.87 -7.58
CA LEU A 36 13.92 36.50 -8.98
C LEU A 36 14.13 37.74 -9.85
N ARG A 37 13.32 38.79 -9.70
CA ARG A 37 13.48 40.05 -10.45
C ARG A 37 14.85 40.69 -10.22
N ALA A 38 15.33 40.68 -8.97
CA ALA A 38 16.63 41.26 -8.62
C ALA A 38 17.81 40.48 -9.21
N ASN A 39 17.73 39.15 -9.28
CA ASN A 39 18.90 38.30 -9.61
C ASN A 39 18.87 37.71 -11.02
N LYS A 40 17.72 37.66 -11.71
CA LYS A 40 17.55 36.96 -12.99
C LYS A 40 18.49 37.47 -14.09
N LYS A 41 18.81 38.76 -14.14
CA LYS A 41 19.73 39.30 -15.16
C LYS A 41 21.17 38.80 -14.96
N ASN A 42 21.56 38.55 -13.72
CA ASN A 42 22.94 38.26 -13.34
C ASN A 42 23.23 36.77 -13.12
N SER A 43 22.20 35.92 -13.11
CA SER A 43 22.34 34.47 -12.94
C SER A 43 21.92 33.72 -14.20
N GLU A 44 22.86 32.99 -14.82
CA GLU A 44 22.57 32.11 -15.94
C GLU A 44 21.66 30.93 -15.52
N LEU A 45 21.83 30.43 -14.30
CA LEU A 45 21.00 29.39 -13.71
C LEU A 45 19.52 29.81 -13.63
N LEU A 46 19.26 31.05 -13.19
CA LEU A 46 17.90 31.60 -13.11
C LEU A 46 17.32 31.95 -14.49
N ARG A 47 18.17 32.14 -15.51
CA ARG A 47 17.75 32.33 -16.91
C ARG A 47 17.41 31.01 -17.58
N SER A 48 18.15 29.95 -17.29
CA SER A 48 17.96 28.62 -17.89
C SER A 48 16.82 27.82 -17.25
N GLY A 49 16.49 28.08 -15.97
CA GLY A 49 15.26 27.59 -15.34
C GLY A 49 15.14 26.07 -15.19
N GLY A 50 16.27 25.35 -15.05
CA GLY A 50 16.28 23.89 -15.02
C GLY A 50 15.63 23.28 -13.79
N PHE A 51 14.63 22.42 -14.00
CA PHE A 51 13.98 21.58 -12.99
C PHE A 51 14.17 20.10 -13.34
N SER A 52 14.39 19.24 -12.36
CA SER A 52 14.42 17.79 -12.55
C SER A 52 13.67 17.12 -11.43
N LEU A 53 12.84 16.14 -11.76
CA LEU A 53 12.06 15.33 -10.83
C LEU A 53 12.42 13.87 -11.04
N ALA A 54 12.58 13.14 -9.95
CA ALA A 54 12.77 11.70 -9.95
C ALA A 54 12.12 11.10 -8.71
N ASN A 55 11.57 9.89 -8.85
CA ASN A 55 11.07 9.13 -7.70
C ASN A 55 12.23 8.47 -6.96
N MET A 56 12.12 8.39 -5.64
CA MET A 56 13.13 7.80 -4.76
C MET A 56 12.46 7.00 -3.65
N VAL A 57 13.07 5.87 -3.30
CA VAL A 57 12.78 5.11 -2.08
C VAL A 57 14.04 5.12 -1.23
N ALA A 58 13.96 5.67 -0.03
CA ALA A 58 15.10 5.79 0.89
C ALA A 58 14.61 6.00 2.33
N ASP A 59 15.47 5.69 3.31
CA ASP A 59 15.27 6.09 4.70
C ASP A 59 15.60 7.58 4.85
N VAL A 60 14.63 8.37 5.33
CA VAL A 60 14.78 9.81 5.49
C VAL A 60 15.89 10.18 6.47
N ARG A 61 16.19 9.32 7.45
CA ARG A 61 17.28 9.52 8.41
C ARG A 61 18.64 9.44 7.74
N ASP A 62 18.81 8.46 6.87
CA ASP A 62 20.04 8.31 6.09
C ASP A 62 20.24 9.49 5.14
N LEU A 63 19.15 9.99 4.53
CA LEU A 63 19.20 11.19 3.69
C LEU A 63 19.62 12.45 4.46
N HIS A 64 19.17 12.62 5.70
CA HIS A 64 19.58 13.75 6.55
C HIS A 64 21.07 13.66 6.93
N ARG A 65 21.56 12.45 7.20
CA ARG A 65 22.95 12.19 7.62
C ARG A 65 23.96 12.29 6.48
N ASP A 66 23.53 12.04 5.25
CA ASP A 66 24.40 12.07 4.07
C ASP A 66 25.01 13.48 3.86
N PRO A 67 26.34 13.62 3.93
CA PRO A 67 27.02 14.89 3.68
C PRO A 67 26.76 15.47 2.28
N ALA A 68 26.39 14.64 1.30
CA ALA A 68 26.02 15.09 -0.04
C ALA A 68 24.68 15.86 -0.06
N ASN A 69 23.89 15.78 1.01
CA ASN A 69 22.62 16.49 1.18
C ASN A 69 22.75 17.69 2.13
N ARG A 70 23.97 18.15 2.43
CA ARG A 70 24.20 19.38 3.18
C ARG A 70 23.44 20.54 2.53
N GLY A 71 22.62 21.19 3.31
CA GLY A 71 21.82 22.35 2.92
C GLY A 71 20.58 22.03 2.12
N ALA A 72 20.27 20.75 1.87
CA ALA A 72 19.07 20.32 1.14
C ALA A 72 17.78 20.69 1.88
N VAL A 73 16.67 20.70 1.13
CA VAL A 73 15.32 20.97 1.66
C VAL A 73 14.56 19.66 1.80
N PHE A 74 14.00 19.42 2.99
CA PHE A 74 13.17 18.26 3.31
C PHE A 74 11.75 18.72 3.61
N GLN A 75 10.78 18.19 2.88
CA GLN A 75 9.39 18.27 3.27
C GLN A 75 9.13 17.29 4.42
N VAL A 76 8.61 17.80 5.53
CA VAL A 76 8.32 17.02 6.74
C VAL A 76 6.81 16.91 6.87
N ALA A 77 6.30 15.67 6.96
CA ALA A 77 4.91 15.41 7.31
C ALA A 77 4.71 15.76 8.78
N SER A 78 4.01 16.86 9.03
CA SER A 78 3.86 17.49 10.34
C SER A 78 2.39 17.72 10.67
N GLN A 79 2.10 18.11 11.89
CA GLN A 79 0.81 18.67 12.30
C GLN A 79 0.79 20.18 12.06
N PHE A 80 -0.40 20.81 12.11
CA PHE A 80 -0.58 22.24 11.85
C PHE A 80 0.07 23.15 12.91
N ASN A 81 0.56 22.59 14.01
CA ASN A 81 1.34 23.27 15.05
C ASN A 81 2.86 23.09 14.88
N CYS A 82 3.32 22.53 13.74
CA CYS A 82 4.73 22.23 13.47
C CYS A 82 5.38 21.24 14.46
N LEU A 83 4.57 20.36 15.06
CA LEU A 83 4.98 19.21 15.87
C LEU A 83 4.52 17.89 15.21
N GLU A 84 5.03 16.79 15.73
CA GLU A 84 4.90 15.43 15.19
C GLU A 84 4.48 14.46 16.30
N MET A 85 3.51 14.87 17.12
CA MET A 85 3.03 14.07 18.25
C MET A 85 2.39 12.75 17.78
N PRO A 86 2.74 11.58 18.35
CA PRO A 86 2.21 10.29 17.90
C PRO A 86 0.68 10.12 18.07
N ASP A 87 0.07 10.87 18.98
CA ASP A 87 -1.35 10.73 19.35
C ASP A 87 -1.99 12.11 19.54
N ILE A 88 -3.24 12.24 19.10
CA ILE A 88 -4.04 13.47 19.16
C ILE A 88 -4.31 13.97 20.59
N ASN A 89 -4.14 13.12 21.60
CA ASN A 89 -4.32 13.48 23.00
C ASN A 89 -3.02 13.93 23.67
N LEU A 90 -1.88 13.82 22.99
CA LEU A 90 -0.60 14.31 23.50
C LEU A 90 -0.47 15.80 23.24
N THR A 91 0.06 16.49 24.24
CA THR A 91 0.27 17.93 24.30
C THR A 91 1.76 18.25 24.22
N PRO A 92 2.15 19.50 23.90
CA PRO A 92 3.56 19.92 23.93
C PRO A 92 4.29 19.56 25.25
N GLU A 93 3.56 19.56 26.37
CA GLU A 93 4.06 19.25 27.71
C GLU A 93 4.39 17.77 27.93
N ASP A 94 3.79 16.85 27.16
CA ASP A 94 4.16 15.43 27.17
C ASP A 94 5.56 15.19 26.57
N GLY A 95 6.11 16.21 25.93
CA GLY A 95 7.47 16.28 25.45
C GLY A 95 7.70 15.51 24.15
N ILE A 96 8.93 15.62 23.64
CA ILE A 96 9.33 15.16 22.30
C ILE A 96 10.02 13.78 22.29
N THR A 97 10.20 13.15 23.45
CA THR A 97 10.85 11.82 23.55
C THR A 97 9.96 10.71 23.00
N ASN A 98 8.64 10.89 23.07
CA ASN A 98 7.64 9.96 22.55
C ASN A 98 7.73 9.75 21.03
N TYR A 99 8.35 10.66 20.27
CA TYR A 99 8.55 10.54 18.82
C TYR A 99 9.26 9.23 18.42
N ILE A 100 10.08 8.66 19.30
CA ILE A 100 10.74 7.37 19.07
C ILE A 100 9.76 6.20 18.89
N THR A 101 8.54 6.34 19.43
CA THR A 101 7.51 5.30 19.38
C THR A 101 6.71 5.32 18.07
N ASP A 102 6.85 6.38 17.27
CA ASP A 102 6.18 6.56 16.01
C ASP A 102 7.16 6.33 14.84
N PRO A 103 6.98 5.27 14.03
CA PRO A 103 7.86 4.96 12.91
C PRO A 103 7.57 5.81 11.65
N THR A 104 6.69 6.81 11.71
CA THR A 104 6.36 7.67 10.56
C THR A 104 7.46 8.68 10.22
N GLN A 105 7.35 9.29 9.03
CA GLN A 105 8.38 10.15 8.47
C GLN A 105 8.58 11.46 9.25
N GLY A 106 7.51 12.05 9.80
CA GLY A 106 7.58 13.27 10.59
C GLY A 106 8.49 13.14 11.83
N PRO A 107 8.16 12.21 12.76
CA PRO A 107 8.98 11.90 13.92
C PRO A 107 10.42 11.53 13.57
N ALA A 108 10.64 10.79 12.47
CA ALA A 108 11.99 10.50 11.97
C ALA A 108 12.77 11.77 11.61
N CYS A 109 12.19 12.69 10.84
CA CYS A 109 12.81 13.97 10.50
C CYS A 109 13.07 14.84 11.73
N ALA A 110 12.11 14.86 12.65
CA ALA A 110 12.20 15.66 13.87
C ALA A 110 13.29 15.15 14.81
N MET A 111 13.52 13.84 14.91
CA MET A 111 14.62 13.25 15.68
C MET A 111 15.98 13.52 15.06
N GLU A 112 16.10 13.53 13.73
CA GLU A 112 17.37 13.88 13.07
C GLU A 112 17.73 15.35 13.31
N CYS A 113 16.75 16.25 13.34
CA CYS A 113 16.93 17.67 13.63
C CYS A 113 16.43 18.05 15.02
N ALA A 114 16.86 17.32 16.05
CA ALA A 114 16.44 17.50 17.43
C ALA A 114 16.58 18.94 17.98
N PRO A 115 17.62 19.73 17.66
CA PRO A 115 17.71 21.14 18.09
C PRO A 115 16.52 21.98 17.60
N GLY A 116 16.16 21.85 16.32
CA GLY A 116 14.98 22.50 15.75
C GLY A 116 13.69 22.05 16.43
N THR A 117 13.54 20.73 16.64
CA THR A 117 12.35 20.15 17.30
C THR A 117 12.20 20.61 18.74
N LEU A 118 13.30 20.64 19.50
CA LEU A 118 13.33 21.14 20.87
C LEU A 118 12.95 22.63 20.91
N TYR A 119 13.50 23.44 20.00
CA TYR A 119 13.15 24.85 19.89
C TYR A 119 11.65 25.05 19.61
N ARG A 120 11.08 24.36 18.59
CA ARG A 120 9.66 24.48 18.24
C ARG A 120 8.71 24.02 19.35
N ASN A 121 9.13 23.12 20.22
CA ASN A 121 8.30 22.69 21.34
C ASN A 121 8.42 23.65 22.54
N TYR A 122 9.64 23.99 22.96
CA TYR A 122 9.90 24.60 24.27
C TYR A 122 10.30 26.08 24.24
N PHE A 123 10.70 26.62 23.08
CA PHE A 123 11.28 27.97 22.99
C PHE A 123 10.61 28.89 21.97
N VAL A 124 9.73 28.37 21.12
CA VAL A 124 9.03 29.20 20.14
C VAL A 124 8.03 30.14 20.82
N ASP A 125 8.00 31.38 20.38
CA ASP A 125 7.03 32.36 20.88
C ASP A 125 5.76 32.33 20.03
N VAL A 126 4.64 32.05 20.69
CA VAL A 126 3.32 31.87 20.04
C VAL A 126 2.39 32.98 20.49
N ASN A 127 1.81 33.71 19.54
CA ASN A 127 0.79 34.71 19.81
C ASN A 127 -0.52 34.06 20.30
N ALA A 128 -1.39 34.85 20.92
CA ALA A 128 -2.70 34.37 21.39
C ALA A 128 -3.60 33.81 20.27
N ASP A 129 -3.38 34.21 19.01
CA ASP A 129 -4.11 33.73 17.84
C ASP A 129 -3.46 32.51 17.15
N GLY A 130 -2.40 31.95 17.74
CA GLY A 130 -1.67 30.80 17.22
C GLY A 130 -0.64 31.14 16.14
N THR A 131 -0.44 32.41 15.79
CA THR A 131 0.62 32.81 14.85
C THR A 131 1.99 32.90 15.55
N LEU A 132 3.07 32.77 14.78
CA LEU A 132 4.43 32.95 15.29
C LEU A 132 4.67 34.43 15.70
N ASN A 133 5.25 34.65 16.88
CA ASN A 133 5.68 35.96 17.32
C ASN A 133 7.12 36.24 16.85
N GLU A 134 7.29 36.78 15.64
CA GLU A 134 8.61 37.10 15.08
C GLU A 134 9.30 38.31 15.75
N GLY A 135 8.56 39.08 16.56
CA GLY A 135 9.00 40.36 17.12
C GLY A 135 9.66 40.29 18.49
N GLY A 136 9.65 39.13 19.16
CA GLY A 136 10.25 38.92 20.48
C GLY A 136 9.99 40.07 21.45
N GLY A 137 8.77 40.21 21.96
CA GLY A 137 8.43 41.39 22.77
C GLY A 137 7.09 41.42 23.48
N ASP A 138 6.37 40.30 23.57
CA ASP A 138 5.26 40.20 24.52
C ASP A 138 5.65 39.24 25.65
N ASP A 139 6.35 39.78 26.66
CA ASP A 139 6.77 39.06 27.87
C ASP A 139 5.57 38.54 28.70
N SER A 140 4.32 38.75 28.27
CA SER A 140 3.13 38.24 28.95
C SER A 140 2.97 36.72 28.86
N PHE A 141 3.74 36.05 28.01
CA PHE A 141 3.61 34.63 27.73
C PHE A 141 4.93 33.88 27.95
N GLU A 142 4.88 32.77 28.71
CA GLU A 142 6.04 31.88 28.86
C GLU A 142 6.42 31.26 27.49
N PRO A 143 7.70 31.12 27.13
CA PRO A 143 8.11 30.58 25.83
C PRO A 143 7.65 29.13 25.63
N GLY A 144 7.55 28.72 24.36
CA GLY A 144 7.15 27.38 23.93
C GLY A 144 5.67 27.23 23.64
N GLN A 145 5.36 26.10 22.98
CA GLN A 145 3.98 25.64 22.78
C GLN A 145 3.48 24.97 24.05
N ARG A 146 2.18 25.09 24.30
CA ARG A 146 1.46 24.57 25.47
C ARG A 146 0.12 24.00 25.08
N ALA A 147 -0.49 23.19 25.94
CA ALA A 147 -1.80 22.60 25.71
C ALA A 147 -2.87 23.65 25.37
N ASP A 148 -2.76 24.86 25.94
CA ASP A 148 -3.68 25.99 25.75
C ASP A 148 -3.20 27.04 24.73
N ARG A 149 -1.97 26.90 24.19
CA ARG A 149 -1.41 27.85 23.22
C ARG A 149 -0.39 27.18 22.29
N GLN A 150 -0.81 26.93 21.05
CA GLN A 150 -0.02 26.23 20.03
C GLN A 150 0.03 27.03 18.75
N LEU A 151 1.03 26.75 17.92
CA LEU A 151 1.07 27.28 16.56
C LEU A 151 -0.13 26.76 15.76
N ASP A 152 -0.66 27.61 14.87
CA ASP A 152 -1.74 27.29 13.95
C ASP A 152 -1.38 27.75 12.53
N CYS A 153 -0.86 26.83 11.72
CA CYS A 153 -0.57 27.06 10.30
C CYS A 153 -1.82 27.30 9.43
N LEU A 154 -3.03 27.12 9.96
CA LEU A 154 -4.30 27.49 9.33
C LEU A 154 -4.86 28.81 9.85
N ALA A 155 -4.22 29.53 10.78
CA ALA A 155 -4.79 30.73 11.39
C ALA A 155 -5.28 31.75 10.34
N TYR A 156 -4.47 32.01 9.31
CA TYR A 156 -4.83 32.93 8.21
C TYR A 156 -5.92 32.37 7.28
N VAL A 157 -5.91 31.07 7.00
CA VAL A 157 -6.98 30.39 6.23
C VAL A 157 -8.31 30.44 7.00
N GLY A 158 -8.27 30.18 8.31
CA GLY A 158 -9.40 30.28 9.22
C GLY A 158 -9.98 31.68 9.26
N LYS A 159 -9.13 32.71 9.32
CA LYS A 159 -9.56 34.11 9.25
C LYS A 159 -10.23 34.44 7.90
N ALA A 160 -9.64 34.00 6.79
CA ALA A 160 -10.18 34.23 5.45
C ALA A 160 -11.53 33.49 5.22
N LEU A 161 -11.71 32.33 5.86
CA LEU A 161 -12.95 31.58 5.84
C LEU A 161 -13.92 31.97 6.96
N HIS A 162 -13.60 32.93 7.83
CA HIS A 162 -14.40 33.29 9.01
C HIS A 162 -14.74 32.08 9.89
N ASN A 163 -13.77 31.18 10.10
CA ASN A 163 -13.95 29.95 10.87
C ASN A 163 -14.33 30.22 12.33
N ASP A 164 -13.96 31.37 12.89
CA ASP A 164 -14.39 31.87 14.21
C ASP A 164 -15.91 31.98 14.34
N LYS A 165 -16.60 32.31 13.25
CA LYS A 165 -18.07 32.45 13.19
C LYS A 165 -18.74 31.22 12.62
N GLU A 166 -18.16 30.68 11.55
CA GLU A 166 -18.72 29.58 10.78
C GLU A 166 -18.51 28.22 11.45
N ASN A 167 -17.51 28.13 12.32
CA ASN A 167 -17.16 26.94 13.10
C ASN A 167 -17.11 25.68 12.22
N TYR A 168 -16.28 25.71 11.18
CA TYR A 168 -16.06 24.57 10.30
C TYR A 168 -15.16 23.52 10.97
N TRP A 169 -14.07 23.97 11.58
CA TRP A 169 -13.13 23.10 12.29
C TRP A 169 -12.59 23.75 13.57
N HIS A 170 -12.03 22.92 14.43
CA HIS A 170 -11.18 23.34 15.54
C HIS A 170 -9.87 22.53 15.49
N LEU A 171 -8.82 23.07 16.10
CA LEU A 171 -7.57 22.37 16.29
C LEU A 171 -7.54 21.69 17.65
N LYS A 172 -7.05 20.46 17.67
CA LYS A 172 -6.70 19.73 18.89
C LYS A 172 -5.29 19.18 18.71
N ASN A 173 -4.33 19.75 19.44
CA ASN A 173 -2.92 19.32 19.40
C ASN A 173 -2.35 19.25 17.97
N GLY A 174 -2.64 20.26 17.15
CA GLY A 174 -2.20 20.32 15.75
C GLY A 174 -3.03 19.50 14.75
N TYR A 175 -4.03 18.73 15.21
CA TYR A 175 -4.99 18.02 14.34
C TYR A 175 -6.23 18.87 14.08
N VAL A 176 -6.62 18.97 12.81
CA VAL A 176 -7.83 19.68 12.38
C VAL A 176 -9.02 18.75 12.47
N LEU A 177 -9.96 19.05 13.36
CA LEU A 177 -11.15 18.24 13.59
C LEU A 177 -12.42 19.01 13.21
N PRO A 178 -13.41 18.34 12.60
CA PRO A 178 -14.72 18.94 12.32
C PRO A 178 -15.40 19.39 13.61
N SER A 179 -15.94 20.60 13.62
CA SER A 179 -16.64 21.13 14.81
C SER A 179 -18.04 20.57 15.00
N GLY A 180 -18.59 19.87 14.01
CA GLY A 180 -19.88 19.19 14.11
C GLY A 180 -20.26 18.39 12.86
N PRO A 181 -21.38 17.64 12.89
CA PRO A 181 -21.73 16.66 11.86
C PRO A 181 -21.92 17.23 10.44
N THR A 182 -22.26 18.51 10.32
CA THR A 182 -22.48 19.18 9.02
C THR A 182 -21.38 20.18 8.66
N SER A 183 -20.38 20.33 9.52
CA SER A 183 -19.37 21.38 9.41
C SER A 183 -18.53 21.25 8.14
N LEU A 184 -18.06 20.04 7.81
CA LEU A 184 -17.32 19.79 6.58
C LEU A 184 -18.19 19.87 5.33
N SER A 185 -19.45 19.42 5.36
CA SER A 185 -20.36 19.61 4.22
C SER A 185 -20.51 21.08 3.86
N ARG A 186 -20.67 21.95 4.87
CA ARG A 186 -20.77 23.41 4.66
C ARG A 186 -19.46 23.98 4.13
N LEU A 187 -18.32 23.56 4.67
CA LEU A 187 -17.00 23.99 4.19
C LEU A 187 -16.78 23.56 2.73
N SER A 188 -17.05 22.29 2.42
CA SER A 188 -16.94 21.72 1.07
C SER A 188 -17.82 22.47 0.08
N GLN A 189 -19.11 22.68 0.40
CA GLN A 189 -20.02 23.45 -0.44
C GLN A 189 -19.54 24.89 -0.66
N ARG A 190 -19.02 25.54 0.39
CA ARG A 190 -18.47 26.89 0.28
C ARG A 190 -17.26 26.91 -0.65
N LEU A 191 -16.28 26.03 -0.46
CA LEU A 191 -15.09 25.97 -1.31
C LEU A 191 -15.45 25.67 -2.77
N GLN A 192 -16.39 24.76 -3.02
CA GLN A 192 -16.85 24.44 -4.37
C GLN A 192 -17.62 25.58 -5.05
N SER A 193 -18.17 26.52 -4.28
CA SER A 193 -18.86 27.69 -4.83
C SER A 193 -17.93 28.84 -5.22
N LEU A 194 -16.66 28.79 -4.81
CA LEU A 194 -15.67 29.82 -5.11
C LEU A 194 -15.07 29.61 -6.51
N SER A 195 -14.61 30.70 -7.11
CA SER A 195 -13.82 30.64 -8.34
C SER A 195 -12.42 30.07 -8.07
N GLU A 196 -11.75 29.57 -9.11
CA GLU A 196 -10.35 29.11 -9.00
C GLU A 196 -9.41 30.23 -8.53
N GLU A 197 -9.66 31.49 -8.89
CA GLU A 197 -8.90 32.65 -8.41
C GLU A 197 -9.07 32.83 -6.89
N SER A 198 -10.30 32.81 -6.39
CA SER A 198 -10.55 32.89 -4.93
C SER A 198 -10.01 31.67 -4.18
N ILE A 199 -10.01 30.49 -4.79
CA ILE A 199 -9.36 29.29 -4.21
C ILE A 199 -7.85 29.46 -4.16
N ASP A 200 -7.23 30.05 -5.18
CA ASP A 200 -5.79 30.35 -5.17
C ASP A 200 -5.44 31.42 -4.12
N GLU A 201 -6.25 32.46 -3.97
CA GLU A 201 -6.11 33.48 -2.92
C GLU A 201 -6.19 32.87 -1.51
N LEU A 202 -7.17 31.98 -1.28
CA LEU A 202 -7.29 31.24 -0.02
C LEU A 202 -6.10 30.31 0.21
N ARG A 203 -5.61 29.63 -0.84
CA ARG A 203 -4.41 28.81 -0.76
C ARG A 203 -3.18 29.64 -0.41
N GLY A 204 -3.09 30.88 -0.91
CA GLY A 204 -2.08 31.87 -0.55
C GLY A 204 -2.01 32.18 0.94
N GLN A 205 -3.11 31.99 1.69
CA GLN A 205 -3.14 32.20 3.14
C GLN A 205 -2.59 31.01 3.95
N LEU A 206 -2.40 29.84 3.34
CA LEU A 206 -1.84 28.69 4.07
C LEU A 206 -0.42 29.00 4.54
N ALA A 207 -0.17 28.85 5.83
CA ALA A 207 1.17 28.92 6.38
C ALA A 207 1.80 27.53 6.49
N VAL A 208 3.13 27.48 6.45
CA VAL A 208 3.94 26.29 6.75
C VAL A 208 5.04 26.67 7.72
N GLY A 209 5.47 25.74 8.58
CA GLY A 209 6.68 25.96 9.37
C GLY A 209 7.93 25.78 8.50
N VAL A 210 8.94 26.63 8.67
CA VAL A 210 10.24 26.45 8.00
C VAL A 210 11.35 26.60 9.02
N GLN A 211 12.11 25.52 9.23
CA GLN A 211 13.36 25.54 9.98
C GLN A 211 14.53 25.65 9.01
N TRP A 212 15.15 26.82 8.96
CA TRP A 212 16.26 27.15 8.08
C TRP A 212 17.59 26.73 8.72
N ASP A 213 18.33 25.85 8.03
CA ASP A 213 19.71 25.46 8.34
C ASP A 213 19.88 24.88 9.78
N THR A 214 18.95 24.01 10.18
CA THR A 214 19.03 23.25 11.44
C THR A 214 20.08 22.15 11.37
N GLU A 215 20.77 21.92 12.49
CA GLU A 215 21.76 20.86 12.65
C GLU A 215 21.12 19.46 12.62
N VAL A 216 21.82 18.52 11.99
CA VAL A 216 21.52 17.09 12.05
C VAL A 216 22.27 16.47 13.24
N SER A 217 21.52 16.15 14.29
CA SER A 217 21.99 15.79 15.64
C SER A 217 22.75 14.47 15.72
N SER A 218 22.58 13.60 14.73
CA SER A 218 23.12 12.23 14.68
C SER A 218 24.51 12.15 14.05
N VAL A 219 25.09 13.29 13.63
CA VAL A 219 26.40 13.36 12.97
C VAL A 219 27.33 14.29 13.77
N ASP A 220 28.52 13.81 14.12
CA ASP A 220 29.49 14.53 14.96
C ASP A 220 30.19 15.73 14.27
N SER A 221 29.77 16.14 13.07
CA SER A 221 30.50 17.13 12.28
C SER A 221 30.10 18.59 12.50
N GLY A 222 28.98 18.92 13.16
CA GLY A 222 28.47 20.30 13.39
C GLY A 222 28.13 21.13 12.13
N ASP A 223 28.66 20.72 10.98
CA ASP A 223 28.55 21.33 9.66
C ASP A 223 27.44 20.69 8.82
N GLN A 224 26.86 19.58 9.27
CA GLN A 224 25.72 18.95 8.60
C GLN A 224 24.43 19.65 9.01
N ARG A 225 23.93 20.49 8.11
CA ARG A 225 22.72 21.30 8.31
C ARG A 225 21.77 21.13 7.15
N VAL A 226 20.47 21.12 7.42
CA VAL A 226 19.42 20.98 6.41
C VAL A 226 18.31 22.02 6.64
N CYS A 227 17.43 22.17 5.65
CA CYS A 227 16.21 22.96 5.79
C CYS A 227 15.01 22.01 5.89
N GLN A 228 14.16 22.18 6.90
CA GLN A 228 12.91 21.40 7.03
C GLN A 228 11.71 22.31 6.80
N VAL A 229 10.78 21.87 5.96
CA VAL A 229 9.49 22.53 5.70
C VAL A 229 8.39 21.65 6.27
N TYR A 230 7.75 22.08 7.35
CA TYR A 230 6.71 21.35 8.06
C TYR A 230 5.37 21.57 7.37
N CYS A 231 4.93 20.54 6.67
CA CYS A 231 3.69 20.53 5.91
C CYS A 231 2.67 19.62 6.61
N ALA A 232 1.50 20.17 6.90
CA ALA A 232 0.41 19.42 7.50
C ALA A 232 -0.67 19.09 6.46
N ALA A 233 -1.24 17.89 6.57
CA ALA A 233 -2.44 17.51 5.84
C ALA A 233 -3.63 17.47 6.80
N VAL A 234 -4.84 17.55 6.24
CA VAL A 234 -6.05 17.34 7.03
C VAL A 234 -6.18 15.86 7.42
N PRO A 235 -6.58 15.54 8.67
CA PRO A 235 -6.56 14.17 9.17
C PRO A 235 -7.90 13.45 8.89
N VAL A 236 -8.15 13.10 7.63
CA VAL A 236 -9.40 12.47 7.15
C VAL A 236 -9.80 11.25 7.99
N ALA A 237 -8.85 10.37 8.32
CA ALA A 237 -9.09 9.16 9.13
C ALA A 237 -9.48 9.42 10.60
N TYR A 238 -9.23 10.63 11.12
CA TYR A 238 -9.49 10.99 12.52
C TYR A 238 -10.87 11.61 12.76
N ALA A 239 -11.71 11.68 11.73
CA ALA A 239 -13.01 12.31 11.77
C ALA A 239 -14.15 11.33 11.40
N PRO A 240 -14.43 10.33 12.28
CA PRO A 240 -15.43 9.30 12.00
C PRO A 240 -16.81 9.93 11.74
N GLY A 241 -17.51 9.40 10.73
CA GLY A 241 -18.82 9.91 10.30
C GLY A 241 -18.78 10.97 9.19
N ASN A 242 -17.59 11.32 8.69
CA ASN A 242 -17.42 12.15 7.49
C ASN A 242 -16.83 11.32 6.33
N THR A 243 -17.12 11.70 5.10
CA THR A 243 -16.62 11.06 3.87
C THR A 243 -15.38 11.77 3.34
N THR A 244 -14.57 11.05 2.56
CA THR A 244 -13.44 11.62 1.81
C THR A 244 -13.88 12.79 0.92
N ASP A 245 -15.05 12.70 0.29
CA ASP A 245 -15.62 13.76 -0.54
C ASP A 245 -15.89 15.07 0.22
N GLN A 246 -16.27 14.99 1.50
CA GLN A 246 -16.47 16.17 2.33
C GLN A 246 -15.15 16.86 2.67
N TRP A 247 -14.06 16.11 2.74
CA TRP A 247 -12.72 16.63 2.99
C TRP A 247 -12.02 17.14 1.73
N GLU A 248 -12.31 16.54 0.58
CA GLU A 248 -11.57 16.70 -0.68
C GLU A 248 -11.22 18.17 -0.99
N PRO A 249 -12.18 19.12 -1.09
CA PRO A 249 -11.82 20.48 -1.51
C PRO A 249 -10.86 21.17 -0.54
N PHE A 250 -10.99 20.90 0.76
CA PHE A 250 -10.11 21.47 1.77
C PHE A 250 -8.75 20.77 1.80
N ALA A 251 -8.74 19.43 1.69
CA ALA A 251 -7.53 18.64 1.58
C ALA A 251 -6.68 19.07 0.37
N ARG A 252 -7.29 19.22 -0.81
CA ARG A 252 -6.58 19.66 -2.01
C ARG A 252 -6.00 21.06 -1.86
N LEU A 253 -6.75 22.00 -1.28
CA LEU A 253 -6.27 23.36 -1.01
C LEU A 253 -5.00 23.31 -0.15
N VAL A 254 -5.04 22.58 0.96
CA VAL A 254 -3.92 22.42 1.90
C VAL A 254 -2.72 21.74 1.24
N LEU A 255 -2.94 20.60 0.58
CA LEU A 255 -1.86 19.82 -0.04
C LEU A 255 -1.14 20.61 -1.14
N ARG A 256 -1.90 21.25 -2.05
CA ARG A 256 -1.30 22.10 -3.09
C ARG A 256 -0.45 23.22 -2.48
N GLY A 257 -0.94 23.84 -1.40
CA GLY A 257 -0.19 24.91 -0.74
C GLY A 257 1.09 24.41 -0.06
N CYS A 258 1.06 23.22 0.53
CA CYS A 258 2.23 22.59 1.15
C CYS A 258 3.35 22.28 0.15
N TYR A 259 3.02 21.63 -0.97
CA TYR A 259 4.01 21.32 -2.00
C TYR A 259 4.56 22.59 -2.67
N GLU A 260 3.69 23.55 -2.98
CA GLU A 260 4.10 24.83 -3.57
C GLU A 260 5.03 25.61 -2.64
N SER A 261 4.70 25.69 -1.34
CA SER A 261 5.54 26.34 -0.33
C SER A 261 6.92 25.70 -0.20
N THR A 262 6.98 24.37 -0.21
CA THR A 262 8.26 23.63 -0.13
C THR A 262 9.16 23.95 -1.33
N LEU A 263 8.59 23.97 -2.53
CA LEU A 263 9.32 24.29 -3.76
C LEU A 263 9.77 25.76 -3.78
N LEU A 264 8.96 26.69 -3.27
CA LEU A 264 9.33 28.11 -3.15
C LEU A 264 10.47 28.31 -2.14
N VAL A 265 10.44 27.64 -0.99
CA VAL A 265 11.56 27.64 -0.02
C VAL A 265 12.85 27.17 -0.68
N ALA A 266 12.81 26.07 -1.44
CA ALA A 266 13.97 25.58 -2.18
C ALA A 266 14.42 26.56 -3.26
N ALA A 267 13.50 27.19 -3.98
CA ALA A 267 13.83 28.19 -4.99
C ALA A 267 14.50 29.44 -4.38
N LEU A 268 14.05 29.88 -3.20
CA LEU A 268 14.67 30.97 -2.45
C LEU A 268 16.10 30.62 -2.04
N LYS A 269 16.35 29.40 -1.52
CA LYS A 269 17.70 28.92 -1.20
C LYS A 269 18.58 28.83 -2.45
N ALA A 270 18.04 28.36 -3.56
CA ALA A 270 18.75 28.26 -4.83
C ALA A 270 19.20 29.63 -5.36
N ILE A 271 18.33 30.66 -5.24
CA ILE A 271 18.68 32.03 -5.59
C ILE A 271 19.79 32.55 -4.68
N GLU A 272 19.66 32.34 -3.36
CA GLU A 272 20.63 32.82 -2.37
C GLU A 272 22.02 32.22 -2.55
N ARG A 273 22.10 30.91 -2.80
CA ARG A 273 23.38 30.20 -3.00
C ARG A 273 23.91 30.29 -4.44
N GLY A 274 23.08 30.72 -5.39
CA GLY A 274 23.43 30.72 -6.81
C GLY A 274 23.64 29.32 -7.39
N ALA A 275 23.07 28.28 -6.76
CA ALA A 275 23.26 26.88 -7.11
C ALA A 275 21.92 26.12 -7.09
N ARG A 276 21.87 24.94 -7.72
CA ARG A 276 20.69 24.08 -7.66
C ARG A 276 20.56 23.47 -6.27
N GLU A 277 19.34 23.43 -5.76
CA GLU A 277 19.02 22.81 -4.47
C GLU A 277 18.43 21.41 -4.65
N LYS A 278 18.83 20.49 -3.77
CA LYS A 278 18.17 19.19 -3.62
C LYS A 278 16.92 19.37 -2.76
N VAL A 279 15.81 18.82 -3.22
CA VAL A 279 14.52 18.88 -2.53
C VAL A 279 14.00 17.45 -2.39
N PHE A 280 13.75 17.04 -1.15
CA PHE A 280 13.11 15.77 -0.83
C PHE A 280 11.65 16.04 -0.49
N LEU A 281 10.76 15.66 -1.41
CA LEU A 281 9.32 15.72 -1.19
C LEU A 281 8.85 14.40 -0.58
N THR A 282 7.93 14.49 0.37
CA THR A 282 7.27 13.32 0.96
C THR A 282 5.79 13.37 0.58
N LEU A 283 5.15 12.21 0.49
CA LEU A 283 3.71 12.16 0.30
C LEU A 283 3.03 12.54 1.62
N VAL A 284 2.67 13.81 1.77
CA VAL A 284 2.00 14.33 2.97
C VAL A 284 0.52 13.95 2.93
N GLY A 285 -0.01 13.44 4.04
CA GLY A 285 -1.45 13.17 4.23
C GLY A 285 -1.93 11.77 3.86
N GLY A 286 -1.16 11.00 3.08
CA GLY A 286 -1.41 9.57 2.85
C GLY A 286 -1.19 8.72 4.12
N GLY A 287 -1.49 7.43 4.05
CA GLY A 287 -1.31 6.50 5.18
C GLY A 287 -2.22 6.82 6.39
N VAL A 288 -1.62 7.20 7.54
CA VAL A 288 -2.33 7.36 8.83
C VAL A 288 -3.41 8.46 8.78
N PHE A 289 -3.21 9.51 7.99
CA PHE A 289 -4.18 10.60 7.85
C PHE A 289 -5.30 10.28 6.85
N GLY A 290 -5.14 9.23 6.02
CA GLY A 290 -6.19 8.71 5.14
C GLY A 290 -6.63 9.64 4.02
N ASN A 291 -5.77 10.58 3.56
CA ASN A 291 -6.05 11.30 2.32
C ASN A 291 -5.92 10.33 1.15
N ASP A 292 -6.85 10.41 0.21
CA ASP A 292 -6.88 9.51 -0.94
C ASP A 292 -5.62 9.69 -1.81
N GLU A 293 -4.99 8.56 -2.17
CA GLU A 293 -3.79 8.52 -3.01
C GLU A 293 -4.15 8.55 -4.50
N HIS A 294 -5.44 8.46 -4.84
CA HIS A 294 -5.95 8.50 -6.21
C HIS A 294 -6.63 9.85 -6.52
N ASP A 295 -6.14 10.54 -7.56
CA ASP A 295 -6.93 11.54 -8.27
C ASP A 295 -7.67 10.79 -9.38
N ASP A 296 -8.93 10.42 -9.14
CA ASP A 296 -9.77 9.72 -10.14
C ASP A 296 -10.13 10.60 -11.36
N ARG A 297 -9.49 11.78 -11.52
CA ARG A 297 -9.76 12.72 -12.61
C ARG A 297 -8.79 12.52 -13.77
N VAL A 298 -9.32 11.97 -14.86
CA VAL A 298 -8.78 12.21 -16.20
C VAL A 298 -9.45 13.47 -16.76
N ASP A 299 -8.68 14.48 -17.14
CA ASP A 299 -9.12 15.68 -17.87
C ASP A 299 -10.17 16.60 -17.19
N GLY A 300 -10.05 16.85 -15.88
CA GLY A 300 -10.74 17.96 -15.22
C GLY A 300 -12.28 17.87 -15.21
N ARG A 301 -12.86 16.70 -15.47
CA ARG A 301 -14.30 16.44 -15.33
C ARG A 301 -14.60 15.72 -14.01
N HIS A 302 -15.65 16.18 -13.35
CA HIS A 302 -16.13 15.66 -12.06
C HIS A 302 -16.73 14.26 -12.26
N LEU A 303 -16.10 13.22 -11.69
CA LEU A 303 -16.77 11.94 -11.43
C LEU A 303 -17.41 12.07 -10.05
N GLY A 304 -18.73 11.90 -9.98
CA GLY A 304 -19.51 12.08 -8.76
C GLY A 304 -19.26 10.99 -7.72
N ALA A 305 -19.40 11.36 -6.45
CA ALA A 305 -19.29 10.53 -5.26
C ALA A 305 -20.03 9.18 -5.35
N GLY A 306 -19.26 8.08 -5.28
CA GLY A 306 -19.74 6.70 -5.15
C GLY A 306 -18.78 5.73 -5.84
N SER A 307 -17.79 5.20 -5.10
CA SER A 307 -16.83 4.14 -5.49
C SER A 307 -17.00 3.60 -6.92
N THR A 308 -16.31 4.21 -7.88
CA THR A 308 -16.66 4.09 -9.31
C THR A 308 -15.96 2.94 -10.04
N TRP A 309 -14.92 2.29 -9.49
CA TRP A 309 -14.09 1.37 -10.27
C TRP A 309 -14.88 0.26 -11.00
N PHE A 310 -15.87 -0.34 -10.34
CA PHE A 310 -16.69 -1.40 -10.93
C PHE A 310 -17.59 -0.83 -12.04
N GLU A 311 -18.23 0.31 -11.77
CA GLU A 311 -19.11 0.98 -12.72
C GLU A 311 -18.33 1.57 -13.91
N ASP A 312 -17.13 2.09 -13.68
CA ASP A 312 -16.22 2.57 -14.72
C ASP A 312 -15.72 1.42 -15.60
N THR A 313 -15.45 0.27 -14.99
CA THR A 313 -14.96 -0.91 -15.71
C THR A 313 -16.08 -1.58 -16.51
N PHE A 314 -17.26 -1.76 -15.91
CA PHE A 314 -18.33 -2.59 -16.46
C PHE A 314 -19.57 -1.83 -16.92
N GLY A 315 -19.70 -0.54 -16.63
CA GLY A 315 -20.78 0.34 -17.08
C GLY A 315 -22.10 0.21 -16.33
N PHE A 316 -22.09 -0.42 -15.15
CA PHE A 316 -23.26 -0.48 -14.27
C PHE A 316 -22.83 -0.60 -12.81
N SER A 317 -23.70 -0.15 -11.90
CA SER A 317 -23.42 -0.14 -10.47
C SER A 317 -23.70 -1.49 -9.81
N GLU A 318 -22.77 -1.95 -8.97
CA GLU A 318 -22.96 -3.04 -8.02
C GLU A 318 -23.46 -2.46 -6.68
N ARG A 319 -24.73 -2.02 -6.61
CA ARG A 319 -25.25 -1.37 -5.39
C ARG A 319 -25.47 -2.37 -4.25
N ALA A 320 -24.81 -2.12 -3.12
CA ALA A 320 -25.08 -2.76 -1.84
C ALA A 320 -26.53 -2.52 -1.37
N GLY A 321 -27.21 -3.58 -0.93
CA GLY A 321 -28.56 -3.52 -0.35
C GLY A 321 -29.73 -3.92 -1.27
N GLY A 322 -29.47 -4.25 -2.54
CA GLY A 322 -30.47 -4.88 -3.42
C GLY A 322 -30.54 -6.39 -3.21
N SER A 323 -31.73 -6.96 -3.08
CA SER A 323 -31.90 -8.41 -3.04
C SER A 323 -31.47 -9.03 -4.39
N ASN A 324 -30.30 -9.68 -4.40
CA ASN A 324 -29.69 -10.50 -5.46
C ASN A 324 -28.71 -9.79 -6.43
N MET A 325 -27.48 -9.51 -5.97
CA MET A 325 -26.37 -8.97 -6.80
C MET A 325 -26.01 -9.88 -8.00
N HIS A 326 -26.04 -11.20 -7.81
CA HIS A 326 -25.81 -12.16 -8.90
C HIS A 326 -26.77 -11.90 -10.07
N ALA A 327 -28.06 -11.72 -9.79
CA ALA A 327 -29.05 -11.40 -10.82
C ALA A 327 -28.80 -10.06 -11.52
N THR A 328 -28.23 -9.07 -10.83
CA THR A 328 -27.82 -7.79 -11.45
C THR A 328 -26.64 -8.01 -12.39
N VAL A 329 -25.61 -8.73 -11.95
CA VAL A 329 -24.42 -9.00 -12.77
C VAL A 329 -24.78 -9.88 -13.97
N HIS A 330 -25.50 -11.00 -13.77
CA HIS A 330 -25.91 -11.90 -14.84
C HIS A 330 -26.85 -11.27 -15.87
N ARG A 331 -27.59 -10.22 -15.48
CA ARG A 331 -28.41 -9.44 -16.41
C ARG A 331 -27.57 -8.53 -17.31
N ASN A 332 -26.51 -7.96 -16.76
CA ASN A 332 -25.69 -6.94 -17.44
C ASN A 332 -24.42 -7.49 -18.07
N VAL A 333 -24.02 -8.72 -17.76
CA VAL A 333 -22.80 -9.36 -18.26
C VAL A 333 -23.12 -10.72 -18.86
N GLU A 334 -22.62 -10.96 -20.07
CA GLU A 334 -22.66 -12.27 -20.74
C GLU A 334 -21.28 -12.93 -20.67
N LEU A 335 -21.25 -14.23 -20.36
CA LEU A 335 -20.03 -15.03 -20.44
C LEU A 335 -20.01 -15.75 -21.77
N HIS A 336 -18.92 -15.66 -22.53
CA HIS A 336 -18.70 -16.35 -23.79
C HIS A 336 -17.47 -17.27 -23.70
N LYS A 337 -17.50 -18.42 -24.38
CA LYS A 337 -16.34 -19.29 -24.59
C LYS A 337 -15.95 -19.24 -26.07
N ARG A 338 -14.74 -18.78 -26.36
CA ARG A 338 -14.18 -18.75 -27.72
C ARG A 338 -13.85 -20.14 -28.23
N SER A 339 -13.65 -20.25 -29.54
CA SER A 339 -13.27 -21.51 -30.21
C SER A 339 -11.91 -22.06 -29.76
N ASP A 340 -11.01 -21.20 -29.29
CA ASP A 340 -9.73 -21.55 -28.68
C ASP A 340 -9.84 -21.91 -27.17
N GLY A 341 -11.05 -21.86 -26.61
CA GLY A 341 -11.35 -22.21 -25.23
C GLY A 341 -11.19 -21.07 -24.22
N VAL A 342 -10.79 -19.87 -24.65
CA VAL A 342 -10.67 -18.69 -23.78
C VAL A 342 -12.06 -18.19 -23.37
N LEU A 343 -12.22 -17.85 -22.10
CA LEU A 343 -13.44 -17.21 -21.60
C LEU A 343 -13.38 -15.69 -21.78
N GLU A 344 -14.48 -15.10 -22.22
CA GLU A 344 -14.66 -13.66 -22.37
C GLU A 344 -15.93 -13.21 -21.65
N LEU A 345 -15.88 -12.06 -20.98
CA LEU A 345 -17.07 -11.38 -20.48
C LEU A 345 -17.45 -10.25 -21.44
N MET A 346 -18.72 -10.13 -21.77
CA MET A 346 -19.28 -8.98 -22.49
C MET A 346 -20.13 -8.16 -21.53
N SER A 347 -19.69 -6.93 -21.24
CA SER A 347 -20.54 -5.93 -20.59
C SER A 347 -21.58 -5.45 -21.60
N LYS A 348 -22.86 -5.71 -21.34
CA LYS A 348 -23.98 -5.25 -22.17
C LYS A 348 -24.13 -3.72 -22.14
N PRO A 349 -24.02 -3.04 -20.98
CA PRO A 349 -24.11 -1.58 -20.94
C PRO A 349 -23.05 -0.85 -21.77
N LEU A 350 -21.81 -1.38 -21.80
CA LEU A 350 -20.70 -0.77 -22.55
C LEU A 350 -20.53 -1.33 -23.95
N GLY A 351 -21.12 -2.50 -24.26
CA GLY A 351 -20.79 -3.27 -25.46
C GLY A 351 -19.32 -3.72 -25.53
N LYS A 352 -18.61 -3.72 -24.38
CA LYS A 352 -17.18 -4.01 -24.27
C LYS A 352 -16.93 -5.46 -23.88
N ARG A 353 -15.93 -6.09 -24.49
CA ARG A 353 -15.47 -7.45 -24.18
C ARG A 353 -14.18 -7.43 -23.37
N PHE A 354 -14.06 -8.37 -22.46
CA PHE A 354 -12.90 -8.55 -21.59
C PHE A 354 -12.46 -10.01 -21.62
N GLU A 355 -11.17 -10.26 -21.78
CA GLU A 355 -10.64 -11.62 -21.71
C GLU A 355 -10.45 -12.04 -20.24
N VAL A 356 -11.26 -13.00 -19.80
CA VAL A 356 -11.15 -13.62 -18.47
C VAL A 356 -9.94 -14.55 -18.41
N GLY A 357 -9.65 -15.23 -19.52
CA GLY A 357 -8.63 -16.29 -19.58
C GLY A 357 -9.20 -17.64 -19.19
N ARG A 358 -8.42 -18.48 -18.50
CA ARG A 358 -8.84 -19.79 -17.99
C ARG A 358 -8.70 -19.82 -16.47
N PHE A 359 -9.73 -20.30 -15.77
CA PHE A 359 -9.69 -20.54 -14.33
C PHE A 359 -9.76 -22.03 -13.99
N ASP A 360 -9.00 -22.46 -13.00
CA ASP A 360 -9.04 -23.82 -12.45
C ASP A 360 -8.60 -23.78 -10.97
N THR A 361 -8.88 -24.83 -10.20
CA THR A 361 -8.45 -24.96 -8.79
C THR A 361 -7.60 -26.22 -8.59
N PRO A 362 -6.41 -26.34 -9.22
CA PRO A 362 -5.61 -27.54 -9.14
C PRO A 362 -5.02 -27.75 -7.74
N SER A 363 -5.02 -29.00 -7.29
CA SER A 363 -4.22 -29.45 -6.16
C SER A 363 -2.72 -29.43 -6.47
N LEU A 364 -1.89 -29.34 -5.43
CA LEU A 364 -0.44 -29.48 -5.61
C LEU A 364 -0.06 -30.84 -6.24
N ALA A 365 -0.79 -31.91 -5.94
CA ALA A 365 -0.61 -33.21 -6.59
C ALA A 365 -0.76 -33.13 -8.12
N GLU A 366 -1.81 -32.44 -8.59
CA GLU A 366 -2.09 -32.26 -10.01
C GLU A 366 -1.04 -31.39 -10.68
N LEU A 367 -0.57 -30.32 -10.00
CA LEU A 367 0.51 -29.46 -10.52
C LEU A 367 1.84 -30.21 -10.63
N ARG A 368 2.22 -31.00 -9.62
CA ARG A 368 3.42 -31.87 -9.66
C ARG A 368 3.32 -32.87 -10.82
N SER A 369 2.16 -33.51 -11.00
CA SER A 369 1.90 -34.46 -12.08
C SER A 369 1.95 -33.81 -13.47
N ALA A 370 1.29 -32.67 -13.65
CA ALA A 370 1.25 -31.93 -14.90
C ALA A 370 2.63 -31.45 -15.33
N THR A 371 3.46 -31.02 -14.38
CA THR A 371 4.84 -30.62 -14.65
C THR A 371 5.69 -31.83 -15.05
N SER A 372 5.53 -32.97 -14.39
CA SER A 372 6.34 -34.18 -14.67
C SER A 372 6.07 -34.80 -16.05
N LYS A 373 4.84 -34.74 -16.56
CA LYS A 373 4.46 -35.33 -17.86
C LYS A 373 5.15 -34.70 -19.07
N ASN A 374 5.58 -33.45 -18.95
CA ASN A 374 6.25 -32.70 -20.03
C ASN A 374 7.78 -32.78 -19.95
N ARG A 375 8.33 -33.75 -19.21
CA ARG A 375 9.78 -33.93 -19.11
C ARG A 375 10.32 -34.49 -20.43
N PRO A 376 11.32 -33.85 -21.06
CA PRO A 376 12.00 -34.44 -22.21
C PRO A 376 12.59 -35.80 -21.81
N PRO A 377 12.57 -36.83 -22.68
CA PRO A 377 13.18 -38.11 -22.38
C PRO A 377 14.66 -37.92 -22.03
N GLU A 378 15.11 -38.52 -20.93
CA GLU A 378 16.54 -38.55 -20.57
C GLU A 378 17.29 -39.33 -21.65
N ILE A 379 18.15 -38.65 -22.41
CA ILE A 379 19.03 -39.29 -23.38
C ILE A 379 20.31 -39.68 -22.62
N PRO A 380 20.64 -40.99 -22.51
CA PRO A 380 21.85 -41.42 -21.83
C PRO A 380 23.09 -40.75 -22.42
N GLY A 381 23.89 -40.09 -21.58
CA GLY A 381 25.12 -39.39 -22.00
C GLY A 381 24.96 -37.92 -22.37
N VAL A 382 23.74 -37.39 -22.48
CA VAL A 382 23.48 -35.95 -22.67
C VAL A 382 23.23 -35.32 -21.30
N ARG A 383 24.02 -34.30 -20.93
CA ARG A 383 23.78 -33.55 -19.69
C ARG A 383 22.41 -32.84 -19.81
N PRO A 384 21.55 -32.91 -18.77
CA PRO A 384 20.32 -32.14 -18.77
C PRO A 384 20.64 -30.65 -18.96
N PRO A 385 19.77 -29.89 -19.65
CA PRO A 385 19.96 -28.44 -19.77
C PRO A 385 20.12 -27.82 -18.39
N HIS A 386 21.02 -26.84 -18.27
CA HIS A 386 21.24 -26.14 -17.01
C HIS A 386 19.94 -25.45 -16.57
N LYS A 387 19.52 -25.71 -15.34
CA LYS A 387 18.43 -24.96 -14.70
C LYS A 387 18.97 -23.59 -14.33
N GLU A 388 18.18 -22.54 -14.59
CA GLU A 388 18.53 -21.13 -14.40
C GLU A 388 17.41 -20.44 -13.63
N ILE A 389 17.34 -20.69 -12.32
CA ILE A 389 16.45 -19.94 -11.43
C ILE A 389 17.23 -18.73 -10.93
N THR A 390 16.78 -17.53 -11.26
CA THR A 390 17.24 -16.30 -10.61
C THR A 390 16.28 -15.95 -9.48
N ILE A 391 16.80 -15.38 -8.40
CA ILE A 391 15.97 -14.93 -7.28
C ILE A 391 16.50 -13.60 -6.75
N GLN A 392 15.60 -12.63 -6.53
CA GLN A 392 15.94 -11.33 -5.96
C GLN A 392 14.77 -10.72 -5.19
N ASN A 393 15.09 -9.85 -4.24
CA ASN A 393 14.10 -8.99 -3.59
C ASN A 393 13.87 -7.73 -4.43
N ILE A 394 12.63 -7.30 -4.53
CA ILE A 394 12.25 -5.99 -5.08
C ILE A 394 11.32 -5.27 -4.12
N VAL A 395 11.37 -3.93 -4.14
CA VAL A 395 10.34 -3.08 -3.52
C VAL A 395 9.53 -2.47 -4.65
N ALA A 396 8.25 -2.81 -4.74
CA ALA A 396 7.39 -2.39 -5.84
C ALA A 396 5.91 -2.41 -5.45
N ASP A 397 5.12 -1.55 -6.10
CA ASP A 397 3.66 -1.63 -6.07
C ASP A 397 3.18 -2.73 -7.03
N VAL A 398 2.33 -3.63 -6.53
CA VAL A 398 1.84 -4.76 -7.32
C VAL A 398 0.97 -4.32 -8.50
N ARG A 399 0.27 -3.19 -8.39
CA ARG A 399 -0.52 -2.60 -9.48
C ARG A 399 0.37 -2.12 -10.61
N GLU A 400 1.47 -1.44 -10.28
CA GLU A 400 2.48 -1.03 -11.26
C GLU A 400 3.10 -2.24 -11.95
N LEU A 401 3.41 -3.31 -11.20
CA LEU A 401 3.94 -4.55 -11.79
C LEU A 401 2.96 -5.21 -12.77
N HIS A 402 1.66 -5.17 -12.51
CA HIS A 402 0.64 -5.68 -13.44
C HIS A 402 0.51 -4.83 -14.70
N ARG A 403 0.70 -3.51 -14.58
CA ARG A 403 0.58 -2.55 -15.70
C ARG A 403 1.84 -2.45 -16.55
N ASP A 404 2.99 -2.86 -16.02
CA ASP A 404 4.26 -2.83 -16.75
C ASP A 404 4.24 -3.82 -17.93
N PRO A 405 4.35 -3.35 -19.19
CA PRO A 405 4.35 -4.22 -20.37
C PRO A 405 5.49 -5.24 -20.38
N ALA A 406 6.57 -5.03 -19.63
CA ALA A 406 7.65 -6.00 -19.47
C ALA A 406 7.24 -7.25 -18.69
N ASN A 407 6.07 -7.24 -18.04
CA ASN A 407 5.51 -8.34 -17.26
C ASN A 407 4.33 -9.03 -17.97
N ASP A 408 4.12 -8.76 -19.26
CA ASP A 408 3.17 -9.53 -20.08
C ASP A 408 3.54 -11.03 -20.06
N GLY A 409 2.57 -11.88 -19.72
CA GLY A 409 2.75 -13.31 -19.51
C GLY A 409 3.42 -13.72 -18.19
N ALA A 410 3.65 -12.79 -17.24
CA ALA A 410 4.21 -13.10 -15.93
C ALA A 410 3.19 -13.81 -15.01
N VAL A 411 3.71 -14.47 -13.98
CA VAL A 411 2.92 -15.14 -12.93
C VAL A 411 2.97 -14.34 -11.64
N PHE A 412 1.81 -14.05 -11.05
CA PHE A 412 1.67 -13.32 -9.80
C PHE A 412 1.08 -14.22 -8.72
N GLN A 413 1.75 -14.31 -7.58
CA GLN A 413 1.16 -14.87 -6.36
C GLN A 413 0.22 -13.83 -5.75
N VAL A 414 -1.04 -14.21 -5.55
CA VAL A 414 -2.07 -13.33 -4.99
C VAL A 414 -2.47 -13.85 -3.62
N ALA A 415 -2.28 -13.02 -2.59
CA ALA A 415 -2.84 -13.29 -1.27
C ALA A 415 -4.37 -13.24 -1.38
N SER A 416 -5.01 -14.37 -1.11
CA SER A 416 -6.45 -14.57 -1.32
C SER A 416 -7.00 -15.44 -0.20
N GLN A 417 -8.30 -15.72 -0.22
CA GLN A 417 -8.97 -16.66 0.68
C GLN A 417 -9.12 -18.04 0.03
N PHE A 418 -9.49 -19.07 0.81
CA PHE A 418 -9.60 -20.44 0.27
C PHE A 418 -10.70 -20.60 -0.78
N ASN A 419 -11.59 -19.61 -0.91
CA ASN A 419 -12.59 -19.51 -1.96
C ASN A 419 -12.13 -18.69 -3.19
N CYS A 420 -10.85 -18.30 -3.25
CA CYS A 420 -10.26 -17.48 -4.32
C CYS A 420 -10.89 -16.08 -4.47
N LEU A 421 -11.37 -15.51 -3.36
CA LEU A 421 -11.87 -14.14 -3.23
C LEU A 421 -11.04 -13.36 -2.20
N GLU A 422 -11.23 -12.06 -2.17
CA GLU A 422 -10.50 -11.09 -1.34
C GLU A 422 -11.48 -10.27 -0.48
N MET A 423 -12.44 -10.95 0.15
CA MET A 423 -13.47 -10.30 0.97
C MET A 423 -12.88 -9.63 2.24
N PRO A 424 -13.31 -8.42 2.62
CA PRO A 424 -12.72 -7.66 3.73
C PRO A 424 -12.65 -8.41 5.07
N ASP A 425 -13.65 -9.24 5.38
CA ASP A 425 -13.63 -10.10 6.56
C ASP A 425 -14.46 -11.38 6.39
N MET A 426 -14.37 -12.28 7.38
CA MET A 426 -15.02 -13.59 7.36
C MET A 426 -16.56 -13.56 7.41
N ASN A 427 -17.17 -12.40 7.64
CA ASN A 427 -18.63 -12.22 7.64
C ASN A 427 -19.15 -11.68 6.30
N THR A 428 -18.28 -11.11 5.47
CA THR A 428 -18.66 -10.66 4.13
C THR A 428 -18.87 -11.87 3.21
N THR A 429 -20.06 -11.95 2.64
CA THR A 429 -20.45 -13.03 1.72
C THR A 429 -20.14 -12.66 0.26
N PRO A 430 -19.96 -13.64 -0.64
CA PRO A 430 -19.86 -13.38 -2.09
C PRO A 430 -20.97 -12.50 -2.66
N GLU A 431 -22.17 -12.59 -2.10
CA GLU A 431 -23.35 -11.81 -2.49
C GLU A 431 -23.30 -10.33 -2.11
N GLU A 432 -22.36 -9.92 -1.26
CA GLU A 432 -22.11 -8.50 -0.94
C GLU A 432 -21.23 -7.81 -1.98
N GLY A 433 -20.70 -8.57 -2.94
CA GLY A 433 -20.05 -8.05 -4.13
C GLY A 433 -18.57 -7.75 -3.99
N ILE A 434 -17.97 -7.24 -5.07
CA ILE A 434 -16.52 -7.01 -5.18
C ILE A 434 -16.15 -5.52 -5.20
N THR A 435 -17.11 -4.60 -5.28
CA THR A 435 -16.90 -3.15 -5.35
C THR A 435 -16.09 -2.64 -4.16
N ASN A 436 -16.31 -3.20 -2.98
CA ASN A 436 -15.61 -2.80 -1.76
C ASN A 436 -14.12 -3.16 -1.75
N TYR A 437 -13.61 -3.92 -2.74
CA TYR A 437 -12.18 -4.25 -2.84
C TYR A 437 -11.31 -3.00 -2.98
N ILE A 438 -11.87 -1.89 -3.48
CA ILE A 438 -11.15 -0.61 -3.58
C ILE A 438 -10.75 -0.01 -2.23
N HIS A 439 -11.48 -0.37 -1.16
CA HIS A 439 -11.23 0.13 0.19
C HIS A 439 -10.24 -0.75 0.98
N ASP A 440 -9.86 -1.92 0.44
CA ASP A 440 -8.87 -2.78 1.04
C ASP A 440 -7.54 -2.61 0.30
N HIS A 441 -6.59 -1.96 0.98
CA HIS A 441 -5.26 -1.66 0.45
C HIS A 441 -4.27 -2.82 0.58
N THR A 442 -4.72 -4.02 0.95
CA THR A 442 -3.87 -5.21 0.93
C THR A 442 -3.59 -5.70 -0.50
N GLN A 443 -2.58 -6.55 -0.63
CA GLN A 443 -2.09 -6.99 -1.94
C GLN A 443 -3.11 -7.79 -2.76
N GLY A 444 -3.97 -8.57 -2.10
CA GLY A 444 -5.00 -9.37 -2.77
C GLY A 444 -5.96 -8.51 -3.59
N PRO A 445 -6.73 -7.62 -2.94
CA PRO A 445 -7.62 -6.69 -3.60
C PRO A 445 -6.93 -5.83 -4.66
N ALA A 446 -5.69 -5.37 -4.41
CA ALA A 446 -4.91 -4.65 -5.41
C ALA A 446 -4.72 -5.47 -6.70
N CYS A 447 -4.39 -6.76 -6.60
CA CYS A 447 -4.29 -7.65 -7.77
C CYS A 447 -5.64 -7.93 -8.41
N ALA A 448 -6.69 -8.07 -7.60
CA ALA A 448 -8.04 -8.34 -8.07
C ALA A 448 -8.61 -7.17 -8.90
N LEU A 449 -8.31 -5.93 -8.53
CA LEU A 449 -8.71 -4.72 -9.26
C LEU A 449 -7.99 -4.61 -10.60
N GLU A 450 -6.69 -4.93 -10.66
CA GLU A 450 -5.95 -4.91 -11.93
C GLU A 450 -6.45 -5.97 -12.92
N CYS A 451 -6.96 -7.10 -12.42
CA CYS A 451 -7.55 -8.16 -13.23
C CYS A 451 -9.06 -8.31 -12.99
N ALA A 452 -9.78 -7.18 -13.01
CA ALA A 452 -11.22 -7.09 -12.80
C ALA A 452 -12.08 -8.16 -13.52
N PRO A 453 -11.83 -8.57 -14.79
CA PRO A 453 -12.65 -9.56 -15.48
C PRO A 453 -12.51 -10.94 -14.85
N GLY A 454 -11.29 -11.31 -14.45
CA GLY A 454 -11.04 -12.52 -13.67
C GLY A 454 -11.75 -12.47 -12.33
N THR A 455 -11.71 -11.32 -11.64
CA THR A 455 -12.36 -11.13 -10.33
C THR A 455 -13.88 -11.24 -10.42
N LEU A 456 -14.50 -10.57 -11.39
CA LEU A 456 -15.94 -10.68 -11.66
C LEU A 456 -16.33 -12.13 -11.99
N PHE A 457 -15.52 -12.82 -12.80
CA PHE A 457 -15.75 -14.23 -13.11
C PHE A 457 -15.70 -15.13 -11.87
N ARG A 458 -14.66 -15.02 -11.03
CA ARG A 458 -14.50 -15.87 -9.83
C ARG A 458 -15.61 -15.67 -8.82
N ASN A 459 -16.18 -14.47 -8.72
CA ASN A 459 -17.31 -14.22 -7.82
C ASN A 459 -18.63 -14.70 -8.44
N TYR A 460 -18.92 -14.29 -9.67
CA TYR A 460 -20.29 -14.38 -10.22
C TYR A 460 -20.51 -15.50 -11.25
N PHE A 461 -19.46 -16.03 -11.88
CA PHE A 461 -19.61 -16.96 -13.01
C PHE A 461 -18.89 -18.31 -12.85
N VAL A 462 -18.05 -18.46 -11.82
CA VAL A 462 -17.36 -19.74 -11.60
C VAL A 462 -18.36 -20.87 -11.33
N LYS A 463 -18.14 -22.02 -11.96
CA LYS A 463 -18.92 -23.23 -11.70
C LYS A 463 -18.37 -23.91 -10.46
N VAL A 464 -19.01 -23.73 -9.31
CA VAL A 464 -18.61 -24.42 -8.07
C VAL A 464 -19.16 -25.84 -8.06
N MET A 465 -18.27 -26.83 -7.99
CA MET A 465 -18.61 -28.25 -7.92
C MET A 465 -18.96 -28.68 -6.49
N SER A 466 -19.60 -29.85 -6.33
CA SER A 466 -20.03 -30.35 -5.01
C SER A 466 -18.89 -30.66 -4.05
N ASN A 467 -17.68 -30.87 -4.57
CA ASN A 467 -16.44 -31.06 -3.83
C ASN A 467 -15.67 -29.74 -3.61
N GLY A 468 -16.31 -28.56 -3.77
CA GLY A 468 -15.67 -27.27 -3.51
C GLY A 468 -14.58 -26.86 -4.51
N THR A 469 -14.42 -27.57 -5.63
CA THR A 469 -13.48 -27.18 -6.70
C THR A 469 -14.18 -26.42 -7.82
N ALA A 470 -13.40 -25.74 -8.65
CA ALA A 470 -13.92 -25.17 -9.89
C ALA A 470 -14.23 -26.28 -10.91
N GLY A 471 -15.34 -26.13 -11.61
CA GLY A 471 -15.74 -26.96 -12.75
C GLY A 471 -15.41 -26.27 -14.07
N GLU A 472 -15.29 -27.06 -15.14
CA GLU A 472 -15.15 -26.50 -16.49
C GLU A 472 -16.45 -25.80 -16.92
N ILE A 473 -16.29 -24.62 -17.55
CA ILE A 473 -17.37 -23.91 -18.23
C ILE A 473 -17.62 -24.59 -19.59
N ASP A 474 -18.78 -25.21 -19.77
CA ASP A 474 -19.21 -25.87 -21.00
C ASP A 474 -20.28 -25.05 -21.74
N ALA A 475 -20.68 -25.47 -22.94
CA ALA A 475 -21.62 -24.74 -23.81
C ALA A 475 -22.96 -24.41 -23.12
N SER A 476 -23.41 -25.23 -22.16
CA SER A 476 -24.66 -24.99 -21.43
C SER A 476 -24.54 -23.90 -20.35
N ASP A 477 -23.33 -23.61 -19.89
CA ASP A 477 -23.06 -22.53 -18.93
C ASP A 477 -22.99 -21.15 -19.61
N VAL A 478 -22.73 -21.11 -20.92
CA VAL A 478 -22.45 -19.89 -21.72
C VAL A 478 -23.73 -19.18 -22.21
N ASP A 479 -24.87 -19.87 -22.27
CA ASP A 479 -26.13 -19.38 -22.87
C ASP A 479 -27.27 -19.22 -21.84
N THR A 480 -26.95 -19.15 -20.54
CA THR A 480 -27.94 -19.01 -19.48
C THR A 480 -27.86 -17.64 -18.82
N SER A 481 -28.96 -17.20 -18.20
CA SER A 481 -29.02 -16.00 -17.35
C SER A 481 -28.22 -16.13 -16.04
N GLY A 482 -27.12 -16.92 -16.05
CA GLY A 482 -26.21 -17.20 -14.94
C GLY A 482 -26.78 -18.06 -13.81
N ALA A 483 -27.98 -18.61 -13.95
CA ALA A 483 -28.63 -19.40 -12.91
C ALA A 483 -27.81 -20.65 -12.52
N GLY A 484 -27.20 -20.63 -11.33
CA GLY A 484 -26.41 -21.74 -10.78
C GLY A 484 -24.89 -21.59 -10.86
N LEU A 485 -24.41 -20.52 -11.51
CA LEU A 485 -23.00 -20.09 -11.55
C LEU A 485 -22.71 -19.03 -10.47
N GLY A 486 -21.44 -18.92 -10.09
CA GLY A 486 -20.98 -18.02 -9.05
C GLY A 486 -20.85 -18.68 -7.69
N GLN A 487 -20.27 -17.93 -6.77
CA GLN A 487 -20.11 -18.30 -5.37
C GLN A 487 -21.22 -17.65 -4.53
N TYR A 488 -21.76 -18.41 -3.59
CA TYR A 488 -22.83 -17.97 -2.68
C TYR A 488 -22.46 -18.35 -1.25
N ASP A 489 -23.08 -17.76 -0.23
CA ASP A 489 -22.89 -18.07 1.21
C ASP A 489 -22.79 -19.58 1.49
N LYS A 490 -23.62 -20.38 0.81
CA LYS A 490 -23.71 -21.84 1.00
C LYS A 490 -23.03 -22.68 -0.08
N LYS A 491 -22.38 -22.06 -1.07
CA LYS A 491 -21.75 -22.74 -2.21
C LYS A 491 -20.53 -21.94 -2.68
N GLN A 492 -19.37 -22.27 -2.12
CA GLN A 492 -18.10 -21.58 -2.40
C GLN A 492 -17.03 -22.59 -2.77
N LEU A 493 -15.97 -22.10 -3.42
CA LEU A 493 -14.73 -22.85 -3.57
C LEU A 493 -14.09 -23.07 -2.19
N ASP A 494 -13.41 -24.20 -2.01
CA ASP A 494 -12.66 -24.52 -0.78
C ASP A 494 -11.33 -25.21 -1.13
N GLY A 495 -10.25 -24.43 -1.16
CA GLY A 495 -8.90 -24.92 -1.39
C GLY A 495 -8.36 -25.89 -0.33
N LEU A 496 -9.02 -26.03 0.83
CA LEU A 496 -8.70 -27.00 1.86
C LEU A 496 -9.56 -28.26 1.83
N GLN A 497 -10.58 -28.37 0.96
CA GLN A 497 -11.50 -29.51 0.97
C GLN A 497 -10.76 -30.85 0.93
N GLY A 498 -9.81 -31.01 0.00
CA GLY A 498 -9.02 -32.25 -0.14
C GLY A 498 -8.17 -32.57 1.11
N LEU A 499 -7.61 -31.54 1.76
CA LEU A 499 -6.89 -31.70 3.02
C LEU A 499 -7.84 -32.04 4.17
N GLY A 500 -9.00 -31.39 4.23
CA GLY A 500 -10.06 -31.64 5.19
C GLY A 500 -10.53 -33.09 5.14
N GLU A 501 -10.70 -33.66 3.94
CA GLU A 501 -11.03 -35.08 3.77
C GLU A 501 -9.90 -35.99 4.28
N ALA A 502 -8.64 -35.70 3.92
CA ALA A 502 -7.48 -36.49 4.35
C ALA A 502 -7.27 -36.45 5.87
N LEU A 503 -7.64 -35.34 6.52
CA LEU A 503 -7.57 -35.15 7.97
C LEU A 503 -8.86 -35.52 8.70
N ASP A 504 -9.90 -36.00 8.02
CA ASP A 504 -11.21 -36.29 8.62
C ASP A 504 -11.82 -35.07 9.35
N ASN A 505 -11.81 -33.91 8.69
CA ASN A 505 -12.46 -32.68 9.15
C ASN A 505 -13.96 -32.63 8.79
N ARG A 506 -14.60 -33.76 8.42
CA ARG A 506 -15.98 -33.87 7.88
C ARG A 506 -17.11 -33.41 8.82
N ARG A 507 -16.79 -33.06 10.06
CA ARG A 507 -17.70 -32.48 11.07
C ARG A 507 -17.11 -31.25 11.74
N ASN A 508 -16.27 -30.51 11.02
CA ASN A 508 -15.51 -29.37 11.54
C ASN A 508 -14.73 -29.76 12.80
N ARG A 509 -14.05 -30.91 12.76
CA ARG A 509 -13.33 -31.45 13.92
C ARG A 509 -12.24 -30.50 14.41
N TYR A 510 -11.56 -29.85 13.47
CA TYR A 510 -10.40 -28.99 13.72
C TYR A 510 -10.69 -27.54 13.36
N TRP A 511 -11.23 -27.30 12.16
CA TRP A 511 -11.62 -25.97 11.68
C TRP A 511 -12.97 -26.00 10.99
N THR A 512 -13.61 -24.84 10.91
CA THR A 512 -14.82 -24.55 10.13
C THR A 512 -14.44 -23.53 9.06
N MET A 513 -14.81 -23.79 7.80
CA MET A 513 -14.67 -22.82 6.73
C MET A 513 -15.81 -21.80 6.81
N LYS A 514 -15.48 -20.50 6.77
CA LYS A 514 -16.45 -19.41 6.77
C LYS A 514 -16.00 -18.32 5.78
N ASN A 515 -16.71 -18.17 4.67
CA ASN A 515 -16.39 -17.21 3.60
C ASN A 515 -14.91 -17.24 3.16
N GLY A 516 -14.36 -18.45 3.00
CA GLY A 516 -12.95 -18.64 2.62
C GLY A 516 -11.93 -18.56 3.77
N TYR A 517 -12.35 -18.31 5.01
CA TYR A 517 -11.51 -18.32 6.21
C TYR A 517 -11.60 -19.64 6.98
N ALA A 518 -10.47 -20.30 7.22
CA ALA A 518 -10.39 -21.49 8.06
C ALA A 518 -10.31 -21.11 9.55
N THR A 519 -11.44 -21.15 10.24
CA THR A 519 -11.56 -20.73 11.66
C THR A 519 -11.50 -21.92 12.61
N PRO A 520 -10.87 -21.84 13.80
CA PRO A 520 -10.86 -22.93 14.76
C PRO A 520 -12.29 -23.33 15.17
N SER A 521 -12.63 -24.61 15.09
CA SER A 521 -14.00 -25.04 15.35
C SER A 521 -14.40 -24.99 16.83
N ARG A 522 -13.43 -25.14 17.74
CA ARG A 522 -13.59 -25.00 19.18
C ARG A 522 -12.26 -24.68 19.85
N ARG A 523 -12.32 -24.28 21.13
CA ARG A 523 -11.11 -24.17 21.96
C ARG A 523 -10.33 -25.50 21.98
N GLY A 524 -9.03 -25.41 21.73
CA GLY A 524 -8.12 -26.56 21.70
C GLY A 524 -8.19 -27.44 20.46
N SER A 525 -9.05 -27.13 19.48
CA SER A 525 -9.14 -27.93 18.24
C SER A 525 -7.81 -27.92 17.47
N LEU A 526 -7.13 -26.78 17.42
CA LEU A 526 -5.81 -26.67 16.79
C LEU A 526 -4.70 -27.35 17.59
N THR A 527 -4.78 -27.36 18.92
CA THR A 527 -3.86 -28.15 19.75
C THR A 527 -3.99 -29.64 19.44
N ASP A 528 -5.21 -30.14 19.22
CA ASP A 528 -5.45 -31.52 18.82
C ASP A 528 -4.94 -31.81 17.39
N LEU A 529 -5.12 -30.86 16.47
CA LEU A 529 -4.58 -30.96 15.11
C LEU A 529 -3.04 -30.99 15.13
N LYS A 530 -2.42 -30.08 15.88
CA LYS A 530 -0.96 -30.02 16.09
C LYS A 530 -0.41 -31.36 16.55
N LYS A 531 -0.95 -31.93 17.64
CA LYS A 531 -0.51 -33.24 18.15
C LYS A 531 -0.61 -34.34 17.09
N ARG A 532 -1.67 -34.31 16.29
CA ARG A 532 -1.85 -35.27 15.20
C ARG A 532 -0.80 -35.09 14.11
N LEU A 533 -0.54 -33.86 13.67
CA LEU A 533 0.45 -33.56 12.62
C LEU A 533 1.88 -33.84 13.09
N GLU A 534 2.23 -33.52 14.34
CA GLU A 534 3.56 -33.79 14.93
C GLU A 534 3.85 -35.30 15.06
N GLY A 535 2.82 -36.12 15.20
CA GLY A 535 2.94 -37.59 15.21
C GLY A 535 3.13 -38.22 13.82
N MET A 536 3.08 -37.45 12.73
CA MET A 536 3.17 -37.98 11.37
C MET A 536 4.60 -38.03 10.84
N SER A 537 4.85 -38.98 9.93
CA SER A 537 6.12 -39.04 9.19
C SER A 537 6.25 -37.88 8.20
N LYS A 538 7.48 -37.55 7.78
CA LYS A 538 7.74 -36.55 6.73
C LYS A 538 7.05 -36.91 5.40
N SER A 539 6.97 -38.19 5.05
CA SER A 539 6.28 -38.66 3.82
C SER A 539 4.79 -38.37 3.90
N THR A 540 4.17 -38.68 5.04
CA THR A 540 2.75 -38.41 5.27
C THR A 540 2.46 -36.90 5.25
N MET A 541 3.34 -36.08 5.82
CA MET A 541 3.22 -34.62 5.78
C MET A 541 3.33 -34.08 4.34
N ASP A 542 4.23 -34.63 3.50
CA ASP A 542 4.31 -34.25 2.08
C ASP A 542 3.03 -34.67 1.33
N GLU A 543 2.53 -35.89 1.57
CA GLU A 543 1.27 -36.38 0.99
C GLU A 543 0.08 -35.47 1.34
N LEU A 544 -0.02 -35.01 2.59
CA LEU A 544 -1.06 -34.06 3.01
C LEU A 544 -0.89 -32.69 2.33
N THR A 545 0.34 -32.18 2.24
CA THR A 545 0.66 -30.95 1.50
C THR A 545 0.12 -31.03 0.07
N THR A 546 0.22 -32.19 -0.58
CA THR A 546 -0.27 -32.36 -1.97
C THR A 546 -1.78 -32.22 -2.16
N LYS A 547 -2.57 -32.25 -1.09
CA LYS A 547 -4.05 -32.20 -1.12
C LYS A 547 -4.63 -30.80 -1.16
N ILE A 548 -3.82 -29.78 -0.93
CA ILE A 548 -4.26 -28.38 -0.96
C ILE A 548 -4.36 -27.91 -2.40
N ALA A 549 -5.44 -27.19 -2.72
CA ALA A 549 -5.67 -26.56 -3.99
C ALA A 549 -5.47 -25.04 -3.92
N VAL A 550 -5.09 -24.46 -5.05
CA VAL A 550 -4.96 -23.00 -5.27
C VAL A 550 -5.81 -22.61 -6.47
N GLY A 551 -6.32 -21.39 -6.51
CA GLY A 551 -6.95 -20.86 -7.72
C GLY A 551 -5.89 -20.46 -8.73
N VAL A 552 -6.04 -20.81 -10.00
CA VAL A 552 -5.15 -20.39 -11.08
C VAL A 552 -5.98 -19.73 -12.18
N GLN A 553 -5.89 -18.40 -12.29
CA GLN A 553 -6.45 -17.64 -13.39
C GLN A 553 -5.34 -17.35 -14.40
N LYS A 554 -5.28 -18.16 -15.45
CA LYS A 554 -4.28 -18.05 -16.51
C LYS A 554 -4.73 -17.10 -17.61
N ASP A 555 -3.78 -16.30 -18.12
CA ASP A 555 -3.93 -15.37 -19.24
C ASP A 555 -5.11 -14.40 -19.07
N THR A 556 -5.31 -13.89 -17.85
CA THR A 556 -6.37 -12.91 -17.57
C THR A 556 -5.93 -11.51 -17.97
N GLN A 557 -6.86 -10.73 -18.53
CA GLN A 557 -6.60 -9.37 -18.98
C GLN A 557 -6.36 -8.43 -17.79
N VAL A 558 -5.36 -7.55 -17.93
CA VAL A 558 -5.18 -6.39 -17.06
C VAL A 558 -6.11 -5.26 -17.53
N SER A 559 -7.05 -4.84 -16.69
CA SER A 559 -8.15 -3.93 -17.05
C SER A 559 -7.77 -2.46 -17.14
N SER A 560 -6.72 -2.05 -16.44
CA SER A 560 -6.30 -0.65 -16.27
C SER A 560 -5.45 -0.10 -17.42
N VAL A 561 -5.08 -0.94 -18.41
CA VAL A 561 -4.22 -0.55 -19.53
C VAL A 561 -5.07 -0.37 -20.80
N SER A 562 -5.13 0.86 -21.32
CA SER A 562 -6.00 1.22 -22.46
C SER A 562 -5.45 0.83 -23.84
N ASP A 563 -4.14 0.75 -24.00
CA ASP A 563 -3.50 0.77 -25.32
C ASP A 563 -3.03 -0.60 -25.81
N ARG A 564 -3.05 -1.62 -24.93
CA ARG A 564 -2.65 -3.00 -25.24
C ARG A 564 -3.39 -3.98 -24.34
N VAL A 565 -3.79 -5.12 -24.90
CA VAL A 565 -4.27 -6.26 -24.11
C VAL A 565 -3.05 -6.96 -23.49
N GLN A 566 -2.68 -6.52 -22.28
CA GLN A 566 -1.70 -7.21 -21.45
C GLN A 566 -2.39 -8.35 -20.68
N LYS A 567 -1.73 -9.51 -20.61
CA LYS A 567 -2.26 -10.70 -19.93
C LYS A 567 -1.28 -11.21 -18.90
N VAL A 568 -1.78 -11.63 -17.75
CA VAL A 568 -0.98 -12.22 -16.68
C VAL A 568 -1.64 -13.50 -16.17
N THR A 569 -0.88 -14.30 -15.42
CA THR A 569 -1.44 -15.42 -14.67
C THR A 569 -1.44 -15.08 -13.18
N GLN A 570 -2.60 -15.14 -12.53
CA GLN A 570 -2.73 -14.98 -11.08
C GLN A 570 -2.93 -16.33 -10.39
N VAL A 571 -2.14 -16.60 -9.36
CA VAL A 571 -2.26 -17.79 -8.50
C VAL A 571 -2.76 -17.34 -7.14
N TYR A 572 -4.03 -17.62 -6.83
CA TYR A 572 -4.70 -17.25 -5.59
C TYR A 572 -4.35 -18.23 -4.49
N CYS A 573 -3.63 -17.73 -3.49
CA CYS A 573 -3.07 -18.50 -2.40
C CYS A 573 -3.61 -17.99 -1.07
N SER A 574 -4.22 -18.88 -0.29
CA SER A 574 -4.73 -18.56 1.04
C SER A 574 -3.89 -19.20 2.12
N ALA A 575 -3.28 -18.36 2.96
CA ALA A 575 -2.69 -18.80 4.22
C ALA A 575 -3.77 -18.97 5.30
N LEU A 576 -3.37 -19.43 6.49
CA LEU A 576 -4.28 -19.55 7.63
C LEU A 576 -4.44 -18.20 8.35
N PRO A 577 -5.64 -17.84 8.82
CA PRO A 577 -5.92 -16.55 9.45
C PRO A 577 -5.57 -16.56 10.95
N VAL A 578 -4.28 -16.74 11.27
CA VAL A 578 -3.74 -16.83 12.64
C VAL A 578 -4.11 -15.59 13.46
N GLY A 579 -3.93 -14.40 12.88
CA GLY A 579 -4.22 -13.10 13.51
C GLY A 579 -5.70 -12.86 13.82
N TYR A 580 -6.62 -13.56 13.16
CA TYR A 580 -8.06 -13.44 13.37
C TYR A 580 -8.58 -14.34 14.50
N SER A 581 -7.71 -15.09 15.16
CA SER A 581 -8.07 -16.07 16.19
C SER A 581 -7.43 -15.75 17.54
N PRO A 582 -7.87 -14.68 18.24
CA PRO A 582 -7.20 -14.17 19.45
C PRO A 582 -7.18 -15.16 20.62
N ASN A 583 -8.06 -16.17 20.61
CA ASN A 583 -8.15 -17.20 21.64
C ASN A 583 -7.25 -18.43 21.38
N THR A 584 -6.29 -18.33 20.46
CA THR A 584 -5.36 -19.41 20.09
C THR A 584 -3.92 -18.91 20.13
N SER A 585 -2.97 -19.82 20.38
CA SER A 585 -1.54 -19.49 20.31
C SER A 585 -1.02 -19.70 18.89
N PRO A 586 -0.16 -18.83 18.33
CA PRO A 586 0.53 -19.10 17.06
C PRO A 586 1.23 -20.46 17.02
N ALA A 587 1.73 -20.93 18.18
CA ALA A 587 2.36 -22.25 18.28
C ALA A 587 1.41 -23.42 18.03
N ASP A 588 0.09 -23.26 18.23
CA ASP A 588 -0.92 -24.27 17.89
C ASP A 588 -1.16 -24.35 16.37
N TRP A 589 -0.93 -23.24 15.66
CA TRP A 589 -1.11 -23.14 14.21
C TRP A 589 0.08 -23.69 13.42
N GLU A 590 1.30 -23.58 13.96
CA GLU A 590 2.54 -23.75 13.20
C GLU A 590 2.58 -24.97 12.26
N PRO A 591 2.27 -26.22 12.69
CA PRO A 591 2.35 -27.36 11.78
C PRO A 591 1.33 -27.28 10.63
N PHE A 592 0.14 -26.75 10.90
CA PHE A 592 -0.89 -26.57 9.90
C PHE A 592 -0.56 -25.40 8.96
N ALA A 593 -0.10 -24.28 9.51
CA ALA A 593 0.31 -23.10 8.73
C ALA A 593 1.48 -23.43 7.80
N ARG A 594 2.52 -24.11 8.29
CA ARG A 594 3.65 -24.55 7.47
C ARG A 594 3.22 -25.52 6.37
N LEU A 595 2.32 -26.47 6.66
CA LEU A 595 1.77 -27.39 5.67
C LEU A 595 1.07 -26.63 4.55
N VAL A 596 0.22 -25.65 4.90
CA VAL A 596 -0.45 -24.77 3.94
C VAL A 596 0.57 -23.97 3.13
N LEU A 597 1.42 -23.18 3.78
CA LEU A 597 2.41 -22.31 3.13
C LEU A 597 3.33 -23.08 2.17
N ASN A 598 3.82 -24.26 2.57
CA ASN A 598 4.65 -25.10 1.68
C ASN A 598 3.91 -25.44 0.38
N SER A 599 2.61 -25.74 0.46
CA SER A 599 1.82 -26.03 -0.73
C SER A 599 1.62 -24.80 -1.61
N LEU A 600 1.33 -23.63 -1.02
CA LEU A 600 1.03 -22.42 -1.78
C LEU A 600 2.22 -21.99 -2.64
N TYR A 601 3.40 -21.88 -2.03
CA TYR A 601 4.61 -21.45 -2.73
C TYR A 601 5.06 -22.46 -3.78
N GLU A 602 4.98 -23.76 -3.48
CA GLU A 602 5.33 -24.79 -4.47
C GLU A 602 4.35 -24.77 -5.65
N SER A 603 3.04 -24.65 -5.38
CA SER A 603 2.03 -24.54 -6.43
C SER A 603 2.26 -23.34 -7.35
N THR A 604 2.55 -22.16 -6.79
CA THR A 604 2.85 -20.95 -7.59
C THR A 604 4.06 -21.16 -8.50
N LEU A 605 5.17 -21.71 -7.97
CA LEU A 605 6.37 -21.93 -8.77
C LEU A 605 6.18 -23.04 -9.81
N LEU A 606 5.35 -24.05 -9.55
CA LEU A 606 5.00 -25.08 -10.55
C LEU A 606 4.12 -24.52 -11.68
N VAL A 607 3.23 -23.56 -11.38
CA VAL A 607 2.48 -22.82 -12.41
C VAL A 607 3.45 -22.00 -13.27
N ALA A 608 4.39 -21.29 -12.66
CA ALA A 608 5.41 -20.53 -13.39
C ALA A 608 6.32 -21.42 -14.24
N GLU A 609 6.71 -22.59 -13.73
CA GLU A 609 7.48 -23.59 -14.46
C GLU A 609 6.74 -24.10 -15.71
N ARG A 610 5.41 -24.27 -15.63
CA ARG A 610 4.60 -24.64 -16.81
C ARG A 610 4.51 -23.51 -17.84
N GLU A 611 4.44 -22.25 -17.41
CA GLU A 611 4.53 -21.13 -18.34
C GLU A 611 5.92 -21.05 -18.97
N ALA A 612 6.99 -21.28 -18.21
CA ALA A 612 8.36 -21.26 -18.71
C ALA A 612 8.61 -22.38 -19.74
N GLN A 613 7.97 -23.54 -19.60
CA GLN A 613 7.99 -24.60 -20.61
C GLN A 613 7.39 -24.16 -21.96
N ARG A 614 6.46 -23.21 -21.95
CA ARG A 614 5.79 -22.68 -23.15
C ARG A 614 6.53 -21.48 -23.74
N THR A 615 7.04 -20.58 -22.91
CA THR A 615 7.65 -19.30 -23.34
C THR A 615 9.19 -19.34 -23.38
N GLY A 616 9.80 -20.36 -22.79
CA GLY A 616 11.24 -20.51 -22.63
C GLY A 616 11.80 -19.89 -21.35
N ARG A 617 11.12 -18.90 -20.75
CA ARG A 617 11.47 -18.28 -19.45
C ARG A 617 10.25 -17.52 -18.92
N THR A 618 10.06 -17.50 -17.61
CA THR A 618 8.92 -16.82 -16.99
C THR A 618 9.33 -16.06 -15.74
N LYS A 619 8.83 -14.82 -15.62
CA LYS A 619 8.89 -14.03 -14.39
C LYS A 619 7.80 -14.49 -13.43
N VAL A 620 8.14 -14.67 -12.15
CA VAL A 620 7.20 -14.98 -11.08
C VAL A 620 7.39 -14.03 -9.92
N PHE A 621 6.31 -13.38 -9.52
CA PHE A 621 6.26 -12.44 -8.40
C PHE A 621 5.65 -13.13 -7.19
N LEU A 622 6.46 -13.39 -6.17
CA LEU A 622 6.05 -13.97 -4.90
C LEU A 622 5.78 -12.87 -3.89
N THR A 623 4.75 -13.06 -3.07
CA THR A 623 4.39 -12.13 -1.99
C THR A 623 4.49 -12.84 -0.65
N HIS A 624 4.40 -12.09 0.45
CA HIS A 624 4.47 -12.65 1.81
C HIS A 624 3.08 -13.18 2.24
N VAL A 625 2.54 -14.16 1.50
CA VAL A 625 1.20 -14.71 1.72
C VAL A 625 1.03 -15.16 3.17
N GLY A 626 0.01 -14.60 3.85
CA GLY A 626 -0.28 -14.88 5.25
C GLY A 626 0.46 -14.00 6.27
N GLY A 627 1.44 -13.22 5.84
CA GLY A 627 2.05 -12.16 6.65
C GLY A 627 1.08 -11.00 6.91
N GLY A 628 1.48 -10.06 7.78
CA GLY A 628 0.64 -8.90 8.11
C GLY A 628 -0.63 -9.30 8.87
N VAL A 629 -1.81 -8.98 8.33
CA VAL A 629 -3.12 -9.15 8.99
C VAL A 629 -3.42 -10.62 9.34
N PHE A 630 -3.02 -11.56 8.49
CA PHE A 630 -3.22 -13.00 8.75
C PHE A 630 -2.28 -13.53 9.83
N GLY A 631 -1.24 -12.79 10.22
CA GLY A 631 -0.43 -13.08 11.42
C GLY A 631 0.42 -14.35 11.36
N ASN A 632 0.76 -14.88 10.18
CA ASN A 632 1.70 -16.00 10.08
C ASN A 632 3.13 -15.50 10.37
N ASP A 633 3.90 -16.31 11.10
CA ASP A 633 5.29 -15.99 11.42
C ASP A 633 6.14 -15.90 10.15
N GLN A 634 6.93 -14.84 10.02
CA GLN A 634 7.77 -14.61 8.83
C GLN A 634 8.76 -15.76 8.57
N LYS A 635 9.23 -16.46 9.61
CA LYS A 635 10.10 -17.64 9.45
C LYS A 635 9.37 -18.78 8.74
N TRP A 636 8.08 -18.97 9.00
CA TRP A 636 7.30 -20.02 8.33
C TRP A 636 7.18 -19.74 6.83
N ILE A 637 7.00 -18.48 6.48
CA ILE A 637 6.89 -17.99 5.11
C ILE A 637 8.23 -18.16 4.38
N VAL A 638 9.31 -17.65 4.96
CA VAL A 638 10.68 -17.74 4.40
C VAL A 638 11.11 -19.20 4.19
N ASP A 639 10.86 -20.07 5.18
CA ASP A 639 11.15 -21.50 5.07
C ASP A 639 10.34 -22.17 3.95
N ALA A 640 9.09 -21.75 3.74
CA ALA A 640 8.22 -22.28 2.69
C ALA A 640 8.67 -21.84 1.30
N ILE A 641 9.08 -20.56 1.13
CA ILE A 641 9.68 -20.07 -0.12
C ILE A 641 10.95 -20.86 -0.43
N GLU A 642 11.86 -20.99 0.53
CA GLU A 642 13.11 -21.73 0.38
C GLU A 642 12.84 -23.17 -0.08
N LYS A 643 11.93 -23.88 0.60
CA LYS A 643 11.53 -25.24 0.23
C LYS A 643 10.92 -25.33 -1.15
N ALA A 644 10.06 -24.39 -1.53
CA ALA A 644 9.41 -24.37 -2.84
C ALA A 644 10.43 -24.16 -3.97
N VAL A 645 11.36 -23.21 -3.79
CA VAL A 645 12.47 -22.95 -4.73
C VAL A 645 13.31 -24.22 -4.89
N TRP A 646 13.68 -24.88 -3.79
CA TRP A 646 14.41 -26.14 -3.86
C TRP A 646 13.62 -27.27 -4.50
N SER A 647 12.31 -27.37 -4.23
CA SER A 647 11.45 -28.38 -4.84
C SER A 647 11.44 -28.23 -6.36
N VAL A 648 11.22 -27.01 -6.87
CA VAL A 648 11.21 -26.74 -8.32
C VAL A 648 12.61 -26.81 -8.92
N PHE A 649 13.64 -26.35 -8.23
CA PHE A 649 15.03 -26.50 -8.68
C PHE A 649 15.42 -27.98 -8.82
N LEU A 650 15.01 -28.85 -7.90
CA LEU A 650 15.36 -30.27 -7.98
C LEU A 650 14.43 -31.04 -8.93
N ARG A 651 13.13 -30.77 -8.93
CA ARG A 651 12.09 -31.55 -9.64
C ARG A 651 11.62 -30.94 -10.97
N GLY A 652 11.72 -29.63 -11.16
CA GLY A 652 11.25 -28.92 -12.35
C GLY A 652 12.03 -29.29 -13.62
N ASN A 653 11.40 -29.14 -14.79
CA ASN A 653 11.97 -29.58 -16.06
C ASN A 653 12.78 -28.49 -16.77
N SER A 654 12.30 -27.26 -16.76
CA SER A 654 12.93 -26.09 -17.38
C SER A 654 13.89 -25.44 -16.38
N GLY A 655 13.39 -25.18 -15.17
CA GLY A 655 14.10 -24.38 -14.16
C GLY A 655 14.45 -22.98 -14.67
N LYS A 656 13.75 -22.42 -15.66
CA LYS A 656 14.05 -21.10 -16.25
C LYS A 656 13.10 -20.04 -15.70
N LEU A 657 13.27 -19.73 -14.42
CA LEU A 657 12.39 -18.82 -13.68
C LEU A 657 13.17 -17.61 -13.20
N ASP A 658 12.56 -16.43 -13.36
CA ASP A 658 13.02 -15.22 -12.68
C ASP A 658 12.09 -14.94 -11.52
N VAL A 659 12.54 -15.27 -10.31
CA VAL A 659 11.76 -15.17 -9.07
C VAL A 659 12.01 -13.82 -8.41
N TYR A 660 10.94 -13.04 -8.26
CA TYR A 660 10.96 -11.75 -7.60
C TYR A 660 10.17 -11.86 -6.29
N ILE A 661 10.84 -11.68 -5.15
CA ILE A 661 10.17 -11.55 -3.85
C ILE A 661 9.77 -10.08 -3.69
N VAL A 662 8.46 -9.82 -3.74
CA VAL A 662 7.90 -8.47 -3.71
C VAL A 662 7.72 -8.01 -2.27
N ASN A 663 8.38 -6.90 -1.94
CA ASN A 663 8.35 -6.27 -0.63
C ASN A 663 7.65 -4.90 -0.72
N TYR A 664 7.00 -4.50 0.36
CA TYR A 664 6.37 -3.19 0.48
C TYR A 664 7.24 -2.25 1.32
N LYS A 665 7.52 -1.04 0.80
CA LYS A 665 8.37 0.02 1.38
C LYS A 665 9.85 -0.30 1.58
N SER A 666 10.20 -1.48 2.10
CA SER A 666 11.57 -1.91 2.36
C SER A 666 11.69 -3.44 2.34
N VAL A 667 12.89 -3.97 2.19
CA VAL A 667 13.16 -5.42 2.27
C VAL A 667 13.54 -5.78 3.71
N PRO A 668 12.76 -6.59 4.44
CA PRO A 668 13.15 -7.02 5.77
C PRO A 668 14.38 -7.95 5.70
N ARG A 669 15.28 -7.83 6.69
CA ARG A 669 16.56 -8.58 6.73
C ARG A 669 16.42 -10.09 6.51
N ILE A 670 15.35 -10.70 7.02
CA ILE A 670 15.10 -12.14 6.86
C ILE A 670 14.94 -12.57 5.39
N TYR A 671 14.41 -11.69 4.52
CA TYR A 671 14.27 -11.94 3.08
C TYR A 671 15.57 -11.64 2.32
N GLU A 672 16.38 -10.69 2.80
CA GLU A 672 17.75 -10.50 2.29
C GLU A 672 18.57 -11.78 2.54
N GLU A 673 18.56 -12.28 3.76
CA GLU A 673 19.27 -13.50 4.17
C GLU A 673 18.78 -14.74 3.41
N LEU A 674 17.48 -14.82 3.08
CA LEU A 674 16.95 -15.87 2.21
C LEU A 674 17.62 -15.84 0.83
N VAL A 675 17.66 -14.67 0.18
CA VAL A 675 18.25 -14.51 -1.15
C VAL A 675 19.76 -14.74 -1.12
N GLU A 676 20.46 -14.20 -0.11
CA GLU A 676 21.90 -14.41 0.12
C GLU A 676 22.25 -15.92 0.25
N ARG A 677 21.40 -16.72 0.91
CA ARG A 677 21.58 -18.19 1.03
C ARG A 677 21.30 -18.95 -0.26
N LEU A 678 20.31 -18.53 -1.04
CA LEU A 678 19.89 -19.24 -2.25
C LEU A 678 20.80 -18.99 -3.47
N ILE A 679 21.22 -17.74 -3.71
CA ILE A 679 21.99 -17.36 -4.91
C ILE A 679 23.22 -18.26 -5.16
N PRO A 680 24.13 -18.48 -4.18
CA PRO A 680 25.35 -19.26 -4.42
C PRO A 680 25.10 -20.71 -4.84
N SER A 681 23.91 -21.22 -4.50
CA SER A 681 23.54 -22.62 -4.73
C SER A 681 22.71 -22.81 -6.00
N LEU A 682 22.09 -21.73 -6.51
CA LEU A 682 21.31 -21.72 -7.75
C LEU A 682 22.15 -21.35 -8.99
N GLN A 683 23.31 -20.71 -8.81
CA GLN A 683 24.21 -20.37 -9.91
C GLN A 683 25.11 -21.55 -10.33
N PRO A 684 25.41 -21.71 -11.63
CA PRO A 684 26.39 -22.70 -12.08
C PRO A 684 27.75 -22.39 -11.46
N ARG A 685 28.30 -23.31 -10.65
CA ARG A 685 29.72 -23.24 -10.30
C ARG A 685 30.51 -23.48 -11.59
N PHE A 686 31.15 -22.43 -12.13
CA PHE A 686 32.23 -22.62 -13.09
C PHE A 686 33.32 -23.46 -12.39
N ARG A 687 33.42 -24.72 -12.79
CA ARG A 687 34.52 -25.62 -12.47
C ARG A 687 34.91 -26.39 -13.71
#